data_AF-A0A6I1N0K8-F1
#
_entry.id   AF-A0A6I1N0K8-F1
#
_cell.length_a   1.000
_cell.length_b   1.000
_cell.length_c   1.000
_cell.angle_alpha   90.00
_cell.angle_beta   90.00
_cell.angle_gamma   90.00
#
_symmetry.space_group_name_H-M   'P 1'
#
loop_
_entity.id
_entity.type
_entity.pdbx_description
1 polymer ?
#
loop_
_entity_poly.entity_id
_entity_poly.type
_entity_poly.pdbx_seq_one_letter_code
_entity_poly.pdbx_strand_id
1 'polypeptide(L)'
;MGIPADNDCVAFARGSAHTDFDATHYDIPHALPLPGIVILVHGVNSDGEWYDACEQGLCEGLNTRLARRDDQMKYPGPASGQLKAIKYAQELTGDGFINPELNSNNFFDMGNACSPVIRFRWGYKAGGEELQAFGDKIYLNEQNYWGGGPFANGCTSLPDLWNEGLSEKLFLWMQVQHLNPVNEREVYACPPRGYFVLAAYRLAKLVEAIREAQADVPITIVCHSQGNMIGMAAAFLGDRMPHVTDADGKSGPCVADNYVLANPPYSLVKDNLSEDWTQQNLVDPHGNTGRQTHAARIATLAAFFDIMRTRKALDALQTTERIDRRMANRAGGFDAQTDRNKYGVQGSTYGRVTLYVNPHDQVISAVTVRGIGWLGITNRVKFNEINATRAQGVLVQRVFAQGFPVGEIGKYHYWHHHWRKPKTGSHDFWMPHSKIAKHSMKKGLEASTTLLGTLFTVVMAPVAAAVTALLRQRVNALPDADWEIPVDAPALVPPFLPQSMRFGQLSDKFDQGYDPPGASRSVTRVRESGDAYAGVNKSPDNSTDAAQGNNRDEASLRYEHHAMLRLRAKREKRYAADAQVVEEDEPSKASAEYTAWRTQHIKVSLAETVDAAATDHSTIFTNPVHSERALAFDVSIGVSNITSDHLRKLSTLADWRYLDKLNFSHSKKMSEYFERSTIDETTLKEWIQRDGNEVAIPENIKDSRA
;
A
#
# COMPACT_ATOMS: atom_id res chain seq x y z
N MET A 1 -53.54 -23.05 4.13
CA MET A 1 -53.35 -21.59 3.93
C MET A 1 -51.90 -21.30 4.26
N GLY A 2 -51.12 -20.89 3.27
CA GLY A 2 -49.69 -20.62 3.44
C GLY A 2 -49.48 -19.37 4.27
N ILE A 3 -48.63 -19.47 5.28
CA ILE A 3 -48.08 -18.32 6.00
C ILE A 3 -47.09 -17.63 5.04
N PRO A 4 -47.12 -16.30 4.88
CA PRO A 4 -46.16 -15.61 4.02
C PRO A 4 -44.74 -15.74 4.60
N ALA A 5 -43.73 -15.83 3.73
CA ALA A 5 -42.34 -15.82 4.15
C ALA A 5 -41.99 -14.47 4.80
N ASP A 6 -41.50 -14.51 6.04
CA ASP A 6 -40.78 -13.41 6.66
C ASP A 6 -39.31 -13.54 6.24
N ASN A 7 -38.79 -12.53 5.52
CA ASN A 7 -37.55 -12.58 4.76
C ASN A 7 -36.27 -12.40 5.61
N ASP A 8 -36.35 -12.41 6.94
CA ASP A 8 -35.24 -11.95 7.78
C ASP A 8 -34.45 -13.02 8.56
N CYS A 9 -34.71 -14.32 8.38
CA CYS A 9 -33.75 -15.39 8.76
C CYS A 9 -34.16 -16.82 8.34
N VAL A 10 -33.32 -17.58 7.60
CA VAL A 10 -33.25 -19.07 7.64
C VAL A 10 -31.82 -19.52 7.23
N ALA A 11 -31.05 -20.22 8.07
CA ALA A 11 -31.10 -21.68 8.22
C ALA A 11 -30.73 -22.19 9.62
N PHE A 12 -31.49 -23.16 10.12
CA PHE A 12 -31.46 -23.62 11.51
C PHE A 12 -30.71 -24.96 11.76
N ALA A 13 -30.29 -25.70 10.73
CA ALA A 13 -29.45 -26.90 10.89
C ALA A 13 -28.61 -27.21 9.64
N ARG A 14 -27.50 -27.94 9.81
CA ARG A 14 -26.84 -28.71 8.73
C ARG A 14 -26.64 -30.16 9.17
N GLY A 15 -27.50 -31.05 8.67
CA GLY A 15 -27.51 -32.50 8.91
C GLY A 15 -28.89 -33.10 8.59
N SER A 16 -29.00 -34.43 8.48
CA SER A 16 -30.30 -35.13 8.46
C SER A 16 -30.67 -35.54 9.88
N ALA A 17 -31.75 -34.99 10.43
CA ALA A 17 -32.24 -35.33 11.76
C ALA A 17 -33.75 -35.55 11.74
N HIS A 18 -34.21 -36.64 12.36
CA HIS A 18 -35.58 -36.75 12.85
C HIS A 18 -35.61 -36.27 14.30
N THR A 19 -36.46 -35.30 14.59
CA THR A 19 -36.65 -34.76 15.95
C THR A 19 -38.14 -34.60 16.21
N ASP A 20 -38.61 -35.17 17.33
CA ASP A 20 -39.94 -34.94 17.90
C ASP A 20 -39.80 -33.86 18.99
N PHE A 21 -40.34 -32.68 18.76
CA PHE A 21 -40.28 -31.56 19.72
C PHE A 21 -41.55 -31.51 20.58
N ASP A 22 -41.41 -31.31 21.91
CA ASP A 22 -42.53 -31.19 22.86
C ASP A 22 -42.87 -29.74 23.29
N ALA A 23 -42.10 -28.75 22.82
CA ALA A 23 -42.21 -27.34 23.24
C ALA A 23 -42.62 -26.40 22.10
N THR A 24 -43.35 -25.32 22.42
CA THR A 24 -43.95 -24.41 21.43
C THR A 24 -43.05 -23.26 20.95
N HIS A 25 -41.92 -22.97 21.62
CA HIS A 25 -40.97 -21.90 21.24
C HIS A 25 -39.51 -22.27 21.60
N TYR A 26 -38.54 -21.94 20.73
CA TYR A 26 -37.11 -22.14 20.93
C TYR A 26 -36.31 -20.89 20.56
N ASP A 27 -35.33 -20.52 21.40
CA ASP A 27 -34.34 -19.48 21.09
C ASP A 27 -33.23 -20.07 20.21
N ILE A 28 -33.00 -19.45 19.07
CA ILE A 28 -32.02 -19.88 18.06
C ILE A 28 -30.83 -18.91 18.10
N PRO A 29 -29.68 -19.29 18.69
CA PRO A 29 -28.50 -18.44 18.65
C PRO A 29 -27.97 -18.35 17.21
N HIS A 30 -27.84 -17.12 16.70
CA HIS A 30 -27.25 -16.82 15.40
C HIS A 30 -25.91 -16.10 15.58
N ALA A 31 -24.90 -16.45 14.80
CA ALA A 31 -23.62 -15.74 14.81
C ALA A 31 -23.81 -14.29 14.35
N LEU A 32 -23.16 -13.33 15.01
CA LEU A 32 -23.22 -11.94 14.56
C LEU A 32 -22.53 -11.81 13.17
N PRO A 33 -23.14 -11.11 12.21
CA PRO A 33 -22.57 -10.96 10.87
C PRO A 33 -21.30 -10.10 10.89
N LEU A 34 -20.51 -10.18 9.82
CA LEU A 34 -19.41 -9.23 9.60
C LEU A 34 -19.97 -7.82 9.35
N PRO A 35 -19.27 -6.76 9.79
CA PRO A 35 -19.73 -5.37 9.67
C PRO A 35 -19.58 -4.78 8.26
N GLY A 36 -19.24 -5.58 7.25
CA GLY A 36 -18.85 -5.15 5.91
C GLY A 36 -17.58 -5.88 5.45
N ILE A 37 -16.97 -5.38 4.37
CA ILE A 37 -15.71 -5.86 3.82
C ILE A 37 -14.68 -4.73 3.83
N VAL A 38 -13.46 -5.05 4.25
CA VAL A 38 -12.33 -4.11 4.24
C VAL A 38 -11.22 -4.68 3.38
N ILE A 39 -10.83 -3.98 2.32
CA ILE A 39 -9.77 -4.42 1.41
C ILE A 39 -8.49 -3.65 1.73
N LEU A 40 -7.42 -4.36 2.06
CA LEU A 40 -6.10 -3.76 2.29
C LEU A 40 -5.30 -3.78 0.97
N VAL A 41 -4.72 -2.64 0.60
CA VAL A 41 -3.94 -2.45 -0.64
C VAL A 41 -2.56 -1.85 -0.34
N HIS A 42 -1.51 -2.61 -0.57
CA HIS A 42 -0.12 -2.26 -0.29
C HIS A 42 0.52 -1.38 -1.37
N GLY A 43 1.70 -0.82 -1.06
CA GLY A 43 2.50 0.03 -1.94
C GLY A 43 3.41 -0.73 -2.91
N VAL A 44 4.28 0.02 -3.58
CA VAL A 44 5.38 -0.54 -4.40
C VAL A 44 6.45 -1.18 -3.51
N ASN A 45 7.20 -2.14 -4.07
CA ASN A 45 8.29 -2.82 -3.36
C ASN A 45 7.83 -3.34 -1.99
N SER A 46 6.70 -4.03 -1.98
CA SER A 46 6.05 -4.50 -0.79
C SER A 46 5.22 -5.71 -1.15
N ASP A 47 5.29 -6.73 -0.32
CA ASP A 47 4.33 -7.82 -0.25
C ASP A 47 3.49 -7.61 1.02
N GLY A 48 2.99 -6.39 1.21
CA GLY A 48 2.10 -5.92 2.29
C GLY A 48 2.49 -6.37 3.69
N GLU A 49 3.70 -6.01 4.11
CA GLU A 49 4.31 -6.36 5.39
C GLU A 49 3.49 -5.84 6.59
N TRP A 50 2.65 -4.82 6.39
CA TRP A 50 1.80 -4.23 7.42
C TRP A 50 0.43 -4.92 7.59
N TYR A 51 0.06 -5.86 6.71
CA TYR A 51 -1.28 -6.46 6.71
C TYR A 51 -1.61 -7.20 8.01
N ASP A 52 -0.66 -7.95 8.59
CA ASP A 52 -0.87 -8.68 9.84
C ASP A 52 -1.23 -7.74 11.00
N ALA A 53 -0.40 -6.72 11.23
CA ALA A 53 -0.61 -5.72 12.28
C ALA A 53 -1.92 -4.96 12.08
N CYS A 54 -2.17 -4.50 10.85
CA CYS A 54 -3.37 -3.73 10.56
C CYS A 54 -4.65 -4.56 10.71
N GLU A 55 -4.69 -5.79 10.22
CA GLU A 55 -5.85 -6.68 10.35
C GLU A 55 -6.12 -7.06 11.81
N GLN A 56 -5.07 -7.36 12.58
CA GLN A 56 -5.18 -7.62 14.01
C GLN A 56 -5.82 -6.42 14.73
N GLY A 57 -5.23 -5.25 14.59
CA GLY A 57 -5.71 -4.02 15.21
C GLY A 57 -7.14 -3.68 14.76
N LEU A 58 -7.43 -3.82 13.48
CA LEU A 58 -8.76 -3.56 12.94
C LEU A 58 -9.83 -4.48 13.56
N CYS A 59 -9.54 -5.78 13.71
CA CYS A 59 -10.47 -6.71 14.36
C CYS A 59 -10.69 -6.35 15.84
N GLU A 60 -9.62 -6.04 16.58
CA GLU A 60 -9.68 -5.62 17.98
C GLU A 60 -10.49 -4.32 18.15
N GLY A 61 -10.22 -3.33 17.31
CA GLY A 61 -10.93 -2.05 17.30
C GLY A 61 -12.40 -2.18 16.93
N LEU A 62 -12.72 -3.01 15.94
CA LEU A 62 -14.11 -3.27 15.55
C LEU A 62 -14.87 -4.05 16.63
N ASN A 63 -14.22 -4.97 17.35
CA ASN A 63 -14.83 -5.58 18.53
C ASN A 63 -15.16 -4.54 19.60
N THR A 64 -14.29 -3.53 19.79
CA THR A 64 -14.58 -2.41 20.68
C THR A 64 -15.73 -1.54 20.17
N ARG A 65 -15.72 -1.16 18.88
CA ARG A 65 -16.74 -0.31 18.26
C ARG A 65 -18.13 -0.95 18.25
N LEU A 66 -18.21 -2.23 17.93
CA LEU A 66 -19.46 -2.99 17.78
C LEU A 66 -19.93 -3.66 19.09
N ALA A 67 -19.24 -3.39 20.19
CA ALA A 67 -19.47 -4.00 21.50
C ALA A 67 -19.47 -5.54 21.46
N ARG A 68 -18.42 -6.13 20.88
CA ARG A 68 -18.18 -7.58 20.76
C ARG A 68 -16.98 -8.06 21.59
N ARG A 69 -16.55 -7.33 22.62
CA ARG A 69 -15.52 -7.82 23.54
C ARG A 69 -16.05 -8.97 24.41
N ASP A 70 -15.14 -9.72 25.03
CA ASP A 70 -15.48 -10.91 25.83
C ASP A 70 -16.50 -10.62 26.92
N ASP A 71 -16.39 -9.48 27.58
CA ASP A 71 -17.29 -9.00 28.65
C ASP A 71 -18.64 -8.50 28.13
N GLN A 72 -18.79 -8.32 26.81
CA GLN A 72 -19.98 -7.75 26.17
C GLN A 72 -20.79 -8.79 25.39
N MET A 73 -20.25 -10.00 25.19
CA MET A 73 -20.92 -11.08 24.47
C MET A 73 -21.35 -12.19 25.43
N LYS A 74 -22.59 -12.69 25.25
CA LYS A 74 -23.07 -13.86 26.00
C LYS A 74 -22.27 -15.14 25.70
N TYR A 75 -21.84 -15.28 24.45
CA TYR A 75 -20.98 -16.37 23.97
C TYR A 75 -19.78 -15.74 23.25
N PRO A 76 -18.66 -15.50 23.95
CA PRO A 76 -17.47 -14.93 23.31
C PRO A 76 -16.83 -15.94 22.37
N GLY A 77 -16.25 -15.42 21.29
CA GLY A 77 -15.47 -16.20 20.34
C GLY A 77 -15.94 -16.05 18.88
N PRO A 78 -15.07 -16.41 17.92
CA PRO A 78 -15.31 -16.18 16.49
C PRO A 78 -16.53 -16.90 15.93
N ALA A 79 -16.87 -18.08 16.49
CA ALA A 79 -18.08 -18.82 16.13
C ALA A 79 -19.38 -18.04 16.39
N SER A 80 -19.36 -17.08 17.32
CA SER A 80 -20.50 -16.21 17.65
C SER A 80 -20.41 -14.83 16.96
N GLY A 81 -19.42 -14.61 16.10
CA GLY A 81 -19.22 -13.37 15.35
C GLY A 81 -18.31 -12.34 16.03
N GLN A 82 -17.57 -12.73 17.07
CA GLN A 82 -16.47 -11.92 17.59
C GLN A 82 -15.34 -11.86 16.56
N LEU A 83 -14.88 -10.67 16.22
CA LEU A 83 -13.94 -10.50 15.12
C LEU A 83 -12.54 -10.98 15.51
N LYS A 84 -11.87 -11.65 14.58
CA LYS A 84 -10.53 -12.18 14.76
C LYS A 84 -9.82 -12.30 13.42
N ALA A 85 -8.60 -11.77 13.37
CA ALA A 85 -7.76 -11.75 12.18
C ALA A 85 -7.50 -13.15 11.61
N ILE A 86 -7.39 -13.22 10.28
CA ILE A 86 -7.00 -14.41 9.53
C ILE A 86 -5.50 -14.68 9.76
N LYS A 87 -5.13 -15.96 9.84
CA LYS A 87 -3.73 -16.35 9.87
C LYS A 87 -3.28 -16.74 8.45
N TYR A 88 -2.25 -16.06 7.98
CA TYR A 88 -1.60 -16.37 6.71
C TYR A 88 -0.35 -17.23 6.96
N ALA A 89 -0.07 -18.13 6.02
CA ALA A 89 1.13 -18.95 6.05
C ALA A 89 2.36 -18.07 5.79
N GLN A 90 3.53 -18.54 6.22
CA GLN A 90 4.77 -17.80 5.99
C GLN A 90 5.15 -17.88 4.50
N GLU A 91 5.09 -16.73 3.83
CA GLU A 91 5.30 -16.61 2.37
C GLU A 91 6.76 -16.82 1.95
N LEU A 92 7.70 -16.63 2.88
CA LEU A 92 9.14 -16.80 2.66
C LEU A 92 9.70 -17.95 3.50
N THR A 93 10.63 -18.70 2.94
CA THR A 93 11.48 -19.63 3.69
C THR A 93 12.37 -18.87 4.67
N GLY A 94 12.95 -19.55 5.67
CA GLY A 94 13.89 -18.92 6.62
C GLY A 94 15.16 -18.36 5.96
N ASP A 95 15.44 -18.74 4.72
CA ASP A 95 16.55 -18.21 3.92
C ASP A 95 16.14 -17.08 2.99
N GLY A 96 14.85 -16.70 2.93
CA GLY A 96 14.39 -15.56 2.13
C GLY A 96 14.09 -15.90 0.67
N PHE A 97 13.67 -17.14 0.38
CA PHE A 97 13.07 -17.52 -0.91
C PHE A 97 11.56 -17.61 -0.79
N ILE A 98 10.82 -17.51 -1.89
CA ILE A 98 9.39 -17.81 -1.94
C ILE A 98 9.18 -19.23 -1.43
N ASN A 99 8.22 -19.40 -0.53
CA ASN A 99 7.87 -20.71 -0.01
C ASN A 99 7.21 -21.58 -1.10
N PRO A 100 7.88 -22.63 -1.62
CA PRO A 100 7.37 -23.43 -2.72
C PRO A 100 6.21 -24.35 -2.32
N GLU A 101 5.95 -24.50 -1.02
CA GLU A 101 4.85 -25.33 -0.51
C GLU A 101 3.50 -24.59 -0.55
N LEU A 102 3.52 -23.27 -0.72
CA LEU A 102 2.29 -22.47 -0.77
C LEU A 102 1.62 -22.53 -2.12
N ASN A 103 0.29 -22.63 -2.09
CA ASN A 103 -0.60 -22.61 -3.23
C ASN A 103 -1.97 -22.08 -2.81
N SER A 104 -2.88 -21.97 -3.77
CA SER A 104 -4.26 -21.46 -3.60
C SER A 104 -5.08 -22.15 -2.50
N ASN A 105 -4.70 -23.34 -2.02
CA ASN A 105 -5.44 -24.07 -0.98
C ASN A 105 -4.90 -23.90 0.45
N ASN A 106 -3.65 -23.44 0.63
CA ASN A 106 -2.98 -23.49 1.93
C ASN A 106 -2.26 -22.19 2.34
N PHE A 107 -2.30 -21.13 1.51
CA PHE A 107 -1.61 -19.88 1.83
C PHE A 107 -2.26 -19.07 2.97
N PHE A 108 -3.50 -19.40 3.33
CA PHE A 108 -4.17 -18.86 4.52
C PHE A 108 -5.14 -19.89 5.11
N ASP A 109 -5.46 -19.72 6.39
CA ASP A 109 -6.50 -20.51 7.06
C ASP A 109 -7.50 -19.59 7.78
N MET A 110 -8.77 -19.67 7.36
CA MET A 110 -9.87 -18.98 8.06
C MET A 110 -10.32 -19.72 9.33
N GLY A 111 -9.79 -20.91 9.64
CA GLY A 111 -10.15 -21.82 10.73
C GLY A 111 -11.11 -21.26 11.78
N ASN A 112 -10.55 -20.62 12.82
CA ASN A 112 -11.29 -19.90 13.87
C ASN A 112 -11.17 -18.38 13.70
N ALA A 113 -11.07 -17.87 12.47
CA ALA A 113 -11.04 -16.45 12.16
C ALA A 113 -12.46 -15.93 11.88
N CYS A 114 -12.68 -14.66 12.14
CA CYS A 114 -13.90 -13.93 11.79
C CYS A 114 -13.46 -12.52 11.42
N SER A 115 -12.91 -12.36 10.22
CA SER A 115 -12.31 -11.11 9.77
C SER A 115 -13.09 -10.53 8.60
N PRO A 116 -13.37 -9.21 8.58
CA PRO A 116 -13.90 -8.54 7.41
C PRO A 116 -12.82 -8.25 6.35
N VAL A 117 -11.56 -8.61 6.62
CA VAL A 117 -10.43 -8.20 5.79
C VAL A 117 -10.21 -9.11 4.59
N ILE A 118 -9.98 -8.49 3.43
CA ILE A 118 -9.41 -9.12 2.24
C ILE A 118 -8.08 -8.44 1.94
N ARG A 119 -7.00 -9.22 1.87
CA ARG A 119 -5.65 -8.73 1.54
C ARG A 119 -5.45 -8.73 0.02
N PHE A 120 -5.40 -7.56 -0.60
CA PHE A 120 -5.16 -7.43 -2.03
C PHE A 120 -3.66 -7.34 -2.32
N ARG A 121 -3.10 -8.33 -3.02
CA ARG A 121 -1.67 -8.37 -3.38
C ARG A 121 -1.50 -8.03 -4.84
N TRP A 122 -0.56 -7.20 -5.24
CA TRP A 122 -0.30 -6.92 -6.65
C TRP A 122 1.20 -6.83 -6.91
N GLY A 123 1.62 -6.83 -8.18
CA GLY A 123 3.04 -6.83 -8.51
C GLY A 123 3.31 -6.70 -10.00
N TYR A 124 4.60 -6.79 -10.32
CA TYR A 124 5.11 -6.75 -11.69
C TYR A 124 5.79 -8.08 -12.02
N LYS A 125 5.56 -8.59 -13.23
CA LYS A 125 6.18 -9.80 -13.76
C LYS A 125 6.95 -9.44 -15.02
N ALA A 126 8.22 -9.81 -15.06
CA ALA A 126 9.05 -9.66 -16.24
C ALA A 126 9.10 -10.97 -17.03
N GLY A 127 9.04 -10.86 -18.37
CA GLY A 127 9.24 -11.96 -19.29
C GLY A 127 9.74 -11.48 -20.65
N GLY A 128 10.34 -12.38 -21.42
CA GLY A 128 10.80 -12.10 -22.79
C GLY A 128 11.68 -10.86 -22.91
N GLU A 129 11.29 -9.94 -23.79
CA GLU A 129 12.03 -8.69 -24.06
C GLU A 129 12.15 -7.78 -22.82
N GLU A 130 11.18 -7.81 -21.89
CA GLU A 130 11.27 -7.00 -20.66
C GLU A 130 12.36 -7.51 -19.72
N LEU A 131 12.58 -8.83 -19.65
CA LEU A 131 13.71 -9.39 -18.89
C LEU A 131 15.05 -8.97 -19.49
N GLN A 132 15.15 -8.91 -20.81
CA GLN A 132 16.35 -8.42 -21.49
C GLN A 132 16.57 -6.93 -21.23
N ALA A 133 15.50 -6.14 -21.22
CA ALA A 133 15.58 -4.69 -21.08
C ALA A 133 15.77 -4.21 -19.62
N PHE A 134 15.23 -4.94 -18.65
CA PHE A 134 15.15 -4.50 -17.25
C PHE A 134 15.71 -5.48 -16.23
N GLY A 135 16.07 -6.72 -16.61
CA GLY A 135 16.51 -7.76 -15.67
C GLY A 135 17.75 -7.38 -14.84
N ASP A 136 18.55 -6.42 -15.29
CA ASP A 136 19.71 -5.85 -14.60
C ASP A 136 19.43 -4.45 -14.00
N LYS A 137 18.16 -4.04 -13.92
CA LYS A 137 17.73 -2.69 -13.52
C LYS A 137 16.74 -2.67 -12.36
N ILE A 138 16.02 -3.77 -12.13
CA ILE A 138 14.97 -3.86 -11.12
C ILE A 138 15.14 -5.12 -10.27
N TYR A 139 14.61 -5.06 -9.05
CA TYR A 139 14.54 -6.24 -8.19
C TYR A 139 13.53 -7.22 -8.74
N LEU A 140 13.94 -8.49 -8.80
CA LEU A 140 13.12 -9.63 -9.17
C LEU A 140 13.52 -10.79 -8.26
N ASN A 141 12.54 -11.62 -7.89
CA ASN A 141 12.78 -12.88 -7.20
C ASN A 141 13.13 -14.02 -8.18
N GLU A 142 13.36 -15.22 -7.66
CA GLU A 142 13.67 -16.44 -8.43
C GLU A 142 12.59 -16.82 -9.45
N GLN A 143 11.39 -16.23 -9.35
CA GLN A 143 10.31 -16.42 -10.30
C GLN A 143 10.14 -15.21 -11.23
N ASN A 144 11.13 -14.31 -11.35
CA ASN A 144 11.11 -13.15 -12.24
C ASN A 144 9.93 -12.17 -12.00
N TYR A 145 9.48 -12.04 -10.76
CA TYR A 145 8.49 -11.02 -10.39
C TYR A 145 8.92 -10.21 -9.16
N TRP A 146 8.19 -9.13 -8.87
CA TRP A 146 8.36 -8.37 -7.64
C TRP A 146 7.04 -7.82 -7.09
N GLY A 147 6.84 -7.97 -5.78
CA GLY A 147 5.71 -7.46 -5.03
C GLY A 147 5.59 -5.94 -5.11
N GLY A 148 4.42 -5.45 -5.55
CA GLY A 148 4.17 -4.03 -5.81
C GLY A 148 5.00 -3.44 -6.96
N GLY A 149 5.82 -4.23 -7.64
CA GLY A 149 6.71 -3.76 -8.70
C GLY A 149 7.85 -2.83 -8.23
N PRO A 150 8.67 -2.33 -9.18
CA PRO A 150 9.88 -1.59 -8.85
C PRO A 150 9.62 -0.30 -8.07
N PHE A 151 10.34 -0.11 -6.95
CA PHE A 151 10.21 1.07 -6.08
C PHE A 151 10.31 2.40 -6.84
N ALA A 152 11.29 2.51 -7.73
CA ALA A 152 11.58 3.70 -8.51
C ALA A 152 10.48 4.04 -9.55
N ASN A 153 9.56 3.11 -9.81
CA ASN A 153 8.49 3.32 -10.78
C ASN A 153 7.20 3.90 -10.17
N GLY A 154 7.21 4.24 -8.88
CA GLY A 154 6.11 4.97 -8.26
C GLY A 154 5.80 6.29 -8.98
N CYS A 155 4.54 6.71 -8.92
CA CYS A 155 4.06 7.94 -9.56
C CYS A 155 3.27 8.83 -8.59
N THR A 156 3.00 10.05 -9.01
CA THR A 156 2.37 11.11 -8.19
C THR A 156 1.07 11.62 -8.81
N SER A 157 0.68 11.11 -9.98
CA SER A 157 -0.54 11.46 -10.70
C SER A 157 -1.13 10.23 -11.38
N LEU A 158 -2.46 10.18 -11.51
CA LEU A 158 -3.13 8.99 -12.05
C LEU A 158 -2.83 8.71 -13.53
N PRO A 159 -2.74 9.71 -14.45
CA PRO A 159 -2.40 9.43 -15.84
C PRO A 159 -1.07 8.70 -16.05
N ASP A 160 -0.13 8.87 -15.11
CA ASP A 160 1.19 8.26 -15.21
C ASP A 160 1.14 6.72 -15.16
N LEU A 161 0.04 6.12 -14.66
CA LEU A 161 -0.18 4.66 -14.66
C LEU A 161 -0.28 4.10 -16.09
N TRP A 162 -0.77 4.89 -17.03
CA TRP A 162 -0.92 4.50 -18.45
C TRP A 162 0.31 4.83 -19.31
N ASN A 163 1.36 5.37 -18.69
CA ASN A 163 2.53 5.91 -19.39
C ASN A 163 3.78 5.03 -19.21
N GLU A 164 4.86 5.46 -19.87
CA GLU A 164 6.21 4.88 -19.71
C GLU A 164 6.69 4.92 -18.26
N GLY A 165 7.59 4.00 -17.91
CA GLY A 165 8.24 3.97 -16.60
C GLY A 165 9.28 5.07 -16.41
N LEU A 166 9.95 5.05 -15.25
CA LEU A 166 11.11 5.92 -15.01
C LEU A 166 12.17 5.73 -16.11
N SER A 167 12.56 6.83 -16.74
CA SER A 167 13.72 6.86 -17.65
C SER A 167 15.03 6.87 -16.85
N GLU A 168 15.99 6.03 -17.22
CA GLU A 168 17.36 6.10 -16.68
C GLU A 168 18.09 7.37 -17.12
N LYS A 169 17.67 8.03 -18.20
CA LYS A 169 18.29 9.23 -18.75
C LYS A 169 17.54 10.46 -18.25
N LEU A 170 18.20 11.25 -17.41
CA LEU A 170 17.71 12.55 -16.94
C LEU A 170 18.04 13.67 -17.95
N PHE A 171 19.30 13.75 -18.39
CA PHE A 171 19.78 14.67 -19.44
C PHE A 171 21.18 14.25 -19.93
N LEU A 172 21.41 14.22 -21.24
CA LEU A 172 22.66 13.81 -21.88
C LEU A 172 23.20 12.46 -21.36
N TRP A 173 24.28 12.45 -20.56
CA TRP A 173 24.90 11.24 -19.98
C TRP A 173 24.52 11.01 -18.50
N MET A 174 23.78 11.94 -17.86
CA MET A 174 23.42 11.82 -16.44
C MET A 174 22.24 10.86 -16.23
N GLN A 175 22.47 9.91 -15.34
CA GLN A 175 21.46 8.94 -14.90
C GLN A 175 20.98 9.21 -13.47
N VAL A 176 19.76 8.80 -13.13
CA VAL A 176 19.15 8.99 -11.80
C VAL A 176 20.05 8.46 -10.67
N GLN A 177 20.73 7.34 -10.89
CA GLN A 177 21.66 6.75 -9.92
C GLN A 177 22.91 7.62 -9.61
N HIS A 178 23.31 8.52 -10.53
CA HIS A 178 24.42 9.45 -10.27
C HIS A 178 24.12 10.39 -9.10
N LEU A 179 22.84 10.70 -8.89
CA LEU A 179 22.38 11.68 -7.91
C LEU A 179 21.72 11.04 -6.69
N ASN A 180 21.57 9.70 -6.68
CA ASN A 180 20.94 8.97 -5.59
C ASN A 180 21.84 8.94 -4.34
N PRO A 181 21.49 9.69 -3.27
CA PRO A 181 22.29 9.74 -2.06
C PRO A 181 21.95 8.62 -1.06
N VAL A 182 20.96 7.79 -1.40
CA VAL A 182 20.47 6.65 -0.64
C VAL A 182 21.20 5.42 -1.22
N ASN A 183 21.85 4.65 -0.35
CA ASN A 183 22.55 3.39 -0.70
C ASN A 183 21.64 2.18 -0.47
N GLU A 184 20.52 2.38 0.21
CA GLU A 184 19.52 1.40 0.57
C GLU A 184 18.85 0.83 -0.68
N ARG A 185 18.77 1.59 -1.79
CA ARG A 185 18.19 1.15 -3.06
C ARG A 185 18.88 1.78 -4.26
N GLU A 186 19.18 0.96 -5.27
CA GLU A 186 19.68 1.42 -6.57
C GLU A 186 18.50 1.81 -7.48
N VAL A 187 18.64 2.90 -8.23
CA VAL A 187 17.56 3.49 -9.05
C VAL A 187 17.98 3.52 -10.52
N TYR A 188 17.36 2.66 -11.33
CA TYR A 188 17.60 2.53 -12.77
C TYR A 188 16.28 2.68 -13.57
N ALA A 189 16.35 2.51 -14.90
CA ALA A 189 15.16 2.54 -15.73
C ALA A 189 14.14 1.47 -15.28
N CYS A 190 12.87 1.82 -15.39
CA CYS A 190 11.76 0.94 -15.03
C CYS A 190 10.89 0.61 -16.24
N PRO A 191 10.19 -0.54 -16.22
CA PRO A 191 9.25 -0.92 -17.27
C PRO A 191 8.05 0.04 -17.34
N PRO A 192 7.30 0.05 -18.47
CA PRO A 192 6.03 0.76 -18.58
C PRO A 192 5.07 0.45 -17.40
N ARG A 193 4.25 1.44 -16.99
CA ARG A 193 3.43 1.34 -15.77
C ARG A 193 2.13 0.54 -15.92
N GLY A 194 1.94 -0.15 -17.04
CA GLY A 194 0.71 -0.88 -17.32
C GLY A 194 0.28 -1.89 -16.24
N TYR A 195 1.21 -2.45 -15.47
CA TYR A 195 0.91 -3.36 -14.36
C TYR A 195 0.14 -2.68 -13.21
N PHE A 196 0.27 -1.36 -13.03
CA PHE A 196 -0.59 -0.60 -12.11
C PHE A 196 -2.03 -0.53 -12.60
N VAL A 197 -2.24 -0.32 -13.91
CA VAL A 197 -3.58 -0.29 -14.53
C VAL A 197 -4.24 -1.66 -14.39
N LEU A 198 -3.49 -2.73 -14.66
CA LEU A 198 -3.97 -4.10 -14.50
C LEU A 198 -4.32 -4.42 -13.03
N ALA A 199 -3.50 -3.95 -12.07
CA ALA A 199 -3.82 -4.05 -10.65
C ALA A 199 -5.09 -3.27 -10.26
N ALA A 200 -5.26 -2.04 -10.76
CA ALA A 200 -6.44 -1.22 -10.52
C ALA A 200 -7.72 -1.87 -11.10
N TYR A 201 -7.61 -2.42 -12.32
CA TYR A 201 -8.69 -3.16 -12.95
C TYR A 201 -9.05 -4.41 -12.13
N ARG A 202 -8.07 -5.17 -11.64
CA ARG A 202 -8.32 -6.35 -10.78
C ARG A 202 -8.98 -5.95 -9.46
N LEU A 203 -8.61 -4.80 -8.88
CA LEU A 203 -9.27 -4.30 -7.68
C LEU A 203 -10.74 -3.94 -7.93
N ALA A 204 -11.03 -3.29 -9.07
CA ALA A 204 -12.40 -3.02 -9.49
C ALA A 204 -13.20 -4.32 -9.73
N LYS A 205 -12.57 -5.33 -10.33
CA LYS A 205 -13.16 -6.68 -10.52
C LYS A 205 -13.36 -7.46 -9.23
N LEU A 206 -12.51 -7.26 -8.22
CA LEU A 206 -12.75 -7.79 -6.88
C LEU A 206 -13.97 -7.13 -6.23
N VAL A 207 -14.12 -5.80 -6.38
CA VAL A 207 -15.31 -5.09 -5.90
C VAL A 207 -16.57 -5.58 -6.63
N GLU A 208 -16.51 -5.77 -7.96
CA GLU A 208 -17.57 -6.39 -8.76
C GLU A 208 -17.97 -7.76 -8.17
N ALA A 209 -17.02 -8.66 -7.94
CA ALA A 209 -17.28 -9.99 -7.37
C ALA A 209 -17.86 -9.94 -5.93
N ILE A 210 -17.47 -8.95 -5.12
CA ILE A 210 -18.08 -8.71 -3.81
C ILE A 210 -19.54 -8.28 -3.97
N ARG A 211 -19.84 -7.39 -4.92
CA ARG A 211 -21.20 -6.92 -5.22
C ARG A 211 -22.08 -8.01 -5.82
N GLU A 212 -21.52 -8.94 -6.60
CA GLU A 212 -22.22 -10.14 -7.07
C GLU A 212 -22.65 -11.03 -5.89
N ALA A 213 -21.80 -11.15 -4.87
CA ALA A 213 -22.11 -11.92 -3.66
C ALA A 213 -23.14 -11.21 -2.76
N GLN A 214 -23.07 -9.88 -2.67
CA GLN A 214 -24.06 -9.04 -1.99
C GLN A 214 -23.92 -7.58 -2.45
N ALA A 215 -24.91 -7.05 -3.16
CA ALA A 215 -24.80 -5.76 -3.84
C ALA A 215 -24.76 -4.58 -2.86
N ASP A 216 -25.40 -4.71 -1.70
CA ASP A 216 -25.51 -3.66 -0.69
C ASP A 216 -24.49 -3.76 0.46
N VAL A 217 -23.51 -4.67 0.39
CA VAL A 217 -22.52 -4.83 1.44
C VAL A 217 -21.63 -3.58 1.56
N PRO A 218 -21.38 -3.03 2.76
CA PRO A 218 -20.39 -1.96 2.91
C PRO A 218 -19.00 -2.43 2.50
N ILE A 219 -18.32 -1.65 1.67
CA ILE A 219 -16.92 -1.90 1.27
C ILE A 219 -16.06 -0.69 1.61
N THR A 220 -14.99 -0.88 2.38
CA THR A 220 -13.94 0.13 2.58
C THR A 220 -12.63 -0.36 1.99
N ILE A 221 -11.97 0.45 1.17
CA ILE A 221 -10.61 0.17 0.68
C ILE A 221 -9.61 0.99 1.49
N VAL A 222 -8.63 0.32 2.08
CA VAL A 222 -7.56 0.93 2.87
C VAL A 222 -6.27 0.82 2.06
N CYS A 223 -5.81 1.97 1.60
CA CYS A 223 -4.65 2.08 0.73
C CYS A 223 -3.45 2.62 1.48
N HIS A 224 -2.26 2.10 1.16
CA HIS A 224 -0.99 2.62 1.63
C HIS A 224 -0.06 2.95 0.44
N SER A 225 0.67 4.07 0.51
CA SER A 225 1.68 4.43 -0.48
C SER A 225 1.14 4.43 -1.93
N GLN A 226 1.84 3.82 -2.89
CA GLN A 226 1.37 3.67 -4.27
C GLN A 226 0.08 2.85 -4.41
N GLY A 227 -0.30 2.05 -3.41
CA GLY A 227 -1.62 1.41 -3.35
C GLY A 227 -2.77 2.43 -3.40
N ASN A 228 -2.54 3.67 -2.97
CA ASN A 228 -3.50 4.77 -3.13
C ASN A 228 -3.79 5.08 -4.60
N MET A 229 -2.78 5.02 -5.46
CA MET A 229 -2.93 5.26 -6.90
C MET A 229 -3.79 4.17 -7.53
N ILE A 230 -3.57 2.91 -7.13
CA ILE A 230 -4.35 1.75 -7.55
C ILE A 230 -5.80 1.85 -7.05
N GLY A 231 -6.01 2.18 -5.78
CA GLY A 231 -7.35 2.33 -5.20
C GLY A 231 -8.16 3.44 -5.87
N MET A 232 -7.56 4.60 -6.09
CA MET A 232 -8.23 5.70 -6.81
C MET A 232 -8.50 5.33 -8.27
N ALA A 233 -7.54 4.76 -9.00
CA ALA A 233 -7.74 4.31 -10.38
C ALA A 233 -8.82 3.21 -10.48
N ALA A 234 -8.89 2.30 -9.51
CA ALA A 234 -9.92 1.28 -9.43
C ALA A 234 -11.32 1.89 -9.26
N ALA A 235 -11.44 2.99 -8.53
CA ALA A 235 -12.71 3.73 -8.43
C ALA A 235 -13.16 4.26 -9.80
N PHE A 236 -12.25 4.86 -10.58
CA PHE A 236 -12.55 5.34 -11.93
C PHE A 236 -12.90 4.22 -12.91
N LEU A 237 -12.15 3.12 -12.87
CA LEU A 237 -12.44 1.96 -13.73
C LEU A 237 -13.78 1.32 -13.34
N GLY A 238 -14.03 1.13 -12.04
CA GLY A 238 -15.27 0.58 -11.50
C GLY A 238 -16.50 1.44 -11.75
N ASP A 239 -16.36 2.78 -11.78
CA ASP A 239 -17.46 3.70 -12.10
C ASP A 239 -17.93 3.59 -13.56
N ARG A 240 -17.04 3.15 -14.48
CA ARG A 240 -17.42 2.84 -15.87
C ARG A 240 -18.01 1.44 -16.05
N MET A 241 -17.85 0.55 -15.06
CA MET A 241 -18.40 -0.80 -15.15
C MET A 241 -19.93 -0.76 -14.96
N PRO A 242 -20.67 -1.66 -15.63
CA PRO A 242 -22.10 -1.83 -15.37
C PRO A 242 -22.37 -2.12 -13.90
N HIS A 243 -23.53 -1.68 -13.41
CA HIS A 243 -24.01 -2.11 -12.10
C HIS A 243 -24.23 -3.62 -12.10
N VAL A 244 -23.95 -4.25 -10.96
CA VAL A 244 -24.16 -5.67 -10.73
C VAL A 244 -25.41 -5.87 -9.90
N THR A 245 -26.19 -6.90 -10.21
CA THR A 245 -27.34 -7.32 -9.43
C THR A 245 -27.03 -8.63 -8.70
N ASP A 246 -27.26 -8.64 -7.38
CA ASP A 246 -27.08 -9.84 -6.55
C ASP A 246 -28.27 -10.81 -6.64
N ALA A 247 -28.15 -11.94 -5.95
CA ALA A 247 -29.20 -12.97 -5.92
C ALA A 247 -30.52 -12.49 -5.28
N ASP A 248 -30.49 -11.43 -4.48
CA ASP A 248 -31.67 -10.82 -3.85
C ASP A 248 -32.32 -9.75 -4.74
N GLY A 249 -31.82 -9.54 -5.96
CA GLY A 249 -32.33 -8.56 -6.90
C GLY A 249 -31.91 -7.11 -6.61
N LYS A 250 -30.95 -6.89 -5.71
CA LYS A 250 -30.42 -5.56 -5.41
C LYS A 250 -29.29 -5.25 -6.37
N SER A 251 -29.21 -4.02 -6.85
CA SER A 251 -28.14 -3.58 -7.74
C SER A 251 -27.17 -2.62 -7.05
N GLY A 252 -25.88 -2.80 -7.30
CA GLY A 252 -24.81 -1.99 -6.73
C GLY A 252 -23.72 -1.65 -7.76
N PRO A 253 -23.07 -0.49 -7.62
CA PRO A 253 -21.96 -0.11 -8.50
C PRO A 253 -20.66 -0.83 -8.09
N CYS A 254 -19.76 -1.01 -9.06
CA CYS A 254 -18.45 -1.67 -8.88
C CYS A 254 -17.38 -0.75 -8.25
N VAL A 255 -17.80 0.09 -7.29
CA VAL A 255 -16.93 1.02 -6.56
C VAL A 255 -17.14 0.82 -5.05
N ALA A 256 -16.06 0.86 -4.29
CA ALA A 256 -16.13 0.82 -2.83
C ALA A 256 -16.82 2.06 -2.25
N ASP A 257 -17.39 1.91 -1.05
CA ASP A 257 -18.20 2.96 -0.41
C ASP A 257 -17.36 4.00 0.31
N ASN A 258 -16.21 3.58 0.85
CA ASN A 258 -15.24 4.42 1.54
C ASN A 258 -13.80 4.11 1.11
N TYR A 259 -12.93 5.12 1.25
CA TYR A 259 -11.49 4.94 1.10
C TYR A 259 -10.76 5.53 2.31
N VAL A 260 -9.77 4.80 2.83
CA VAL A 260 -8.78 5.33 3.77
C VAL A 260 -7.47 5.40 3.02
N LEU A 261 -6.97 6.62 2.80
CA LEU A 261 -5.76 6.88 2.04
C LEU A 261 -4.62 7.19 3.01
N ALA A 262 -3.68 6.26 3.20
CA ALA A 262 -2.52 6.47 4.06
C ALA A 262 -1.27 6.72 3.25
N ASN A 263 -0.57 7.80 3.57
CA ASN A 263 0.68 8.19 2.91
C ASN A 263 0.57 8.25 1.35
N PRO A 264 -0.53 8.76 0.75
CA PRO A 264 -0.63 8.84 -0.71
C PRO A 264 0.46 9.72 -1.35
N PRO A 265 1.10 9.24 -2.43
CA PRO A 265 2.10 9.99 -3.20
C PRO A 265 1.47 11.01 -4.16
N TYR A 266 0.14 11.03 -4.28
CA TYR A 266 -0.57 11.97 -5.14
C TYR A 266 -0.21 13.40 -4.77
N SER A 267 0.30 14.19 -5.71
CA SER A 267 0.81 15.54 -5.43
C SER A 267 -0.11 16.62 -5.95
N LEU A 268 -0.41 17.60 -5.09
CA LEU A 268 -1.13 18.84 -5.41
C LEU A 268 -0.22 20.07 -5.45
N VAL A 269 1.09 19.90 -5.24
CA VAL A 269 2.03 21.03 -5.32
C VAL A 269 1.93 21.67 -6.71
N LYS A 270 1.79 22.99 -6.76
CA LYS A 270 1.61 23.71 -8.02
C LYS A 270 2.78 23.50 -8.97
N ASP A 271 3.99 23.81 -8.50
CA ASP A 271 5.22 23.79 -9.28
C ASP A 271 6.26 22.87 -8.63
N ASN A 272 6.82 21.93 -9.40
CA ASN A 272 7.84 21.00 -8.92
C ASN A 272 8.87 20.68 -10.02
N LEU A 273 9.93 21.49 -10.09
CA LEU A 273 10.98 21.37 -11.11
C LEU A 273 11.69 20.01 -11.07
N SER A 274 11.90 19.43 -9.88
CA SER A 274 12.57 18.13 -9.75
C SER A 274 11.72 17.02 -10.36
N GLU A 275 10.41 17.03 -10.10
CA GLU A 275 9.48 16.06 -10.68
C GLU A 275 9.35 16.25 -12.19
N ASP A 276 9.16 17.48 -12.64
CA ASP A 276 9.08 17.84 -14.06
C ASP A 276 10.31 17.34 -14.84
N TRP A 277 11.50 17.57 -14.28
CA TRP A 277 12.74 17.08 -14.84
C TRP A 277 12.80 15.55 -14.92
N THR A 278 12.37 14.83 -13.86
CA THR A 278 12.34 13.36 -13.86
C THR A 278 11.28 12.75 -14.78
N GLN A 279 10.30 13.55 -15.22
CA GLN A 279 9.16 13.13 -16.04
C GLN A 279 9.23 13.65 -17.48
N GLN A 280 10.35 14.22 -17.93
CA GLN A 280 10.50 14.81 -19.26
C GLN A 280 10.23 13.86 -20.43
N ASN A 281 10.28 12.55 -20.20
CA ASN A 281 9.98 11.52 -21.20
C ASN A 281 8.50 11.11 -21.23
N LEU A 282 7.69 11.55 -20.28
CA LEU A 282 6.25 11.28 -20.27
C LEU A 282 5.55 12.25 -21.20
N VAL A 283 4.57 11.78 -21.96
CA VAL A 283 3.93 12.54 -23.03
C VAL A 283 2.41 12.51 -22.83
N ASP A 284 1.75 13.63 -23.03
CA ASP A 284 0.27 13.69 -23.03
C ASP A 284 -0.30 13.39 -24.43
N PRO A 285 -1.63 13.25 -24.59
CA PRO A 285 -2.25 13.01 -25.90
C PRO A 285 -2.01 14.11 -26.95
N HIS A 286 -1.49 15.27 -26.55
CA HIS A 286 -1.20 16.41 -27.42
C HIS A 286 0.29 16.53 -27.77
N GLY A 287 1.15 15.64 -27.26
CA GLY A 287 2.58 15.64 -27.50
C GLY A 287 3.38 16.51 -26.54
N ASN A 288 2.76 17.14 -25.53
CA ASN A 288 3.48 17.88 -24.49
C ASN A 288 4.13 16.90 -23.51
N THR A 289 5.27 17.29 -22.93
CA THR A 289 6.04 16.38 -22.06
C THR A 289 6.20 16.91 -20.63
N GLY A 290 6.73 16.09 -19.73
CA GLY A 290 7.02 16.51 -18.35
C GLY A 290 5.90 16.21 -17.38
N ARG A 291 5.79 17.02 -16.32
CA ARG A 291 4.85 16.81 -15.23
C ARG A 291 3.41 17.14 -15.64
N GLN A 292 2.46 16.36 -15.13
CA GLN A 292 1.04 16.73 -15.19
C GLN A 292 0.80 18.13 -14.62
N THR A 293 0.03 18.95 -15.35
CA THR A 293 -0.32 20.30 -14.91
C THR A 293 -1.09 20.27 -13.60
N HIS A 294 -0.92 21.32 -12.80
CA HIS A 294 -1.63 21.47 -11.53
C HIS A 294 -3.16 21.45 -11.72
N ALA A 295 -3.68 22.04 -12.80
CA ALA A 295 -5.10 22.03 -13.12
C ALA A 295 -5.63 20.62 -13.41
N ALA A 296 -4.88 19.79 -14.16
CA ALA A 296 -5.25 18.40 -14.44
C ALA A 296 -5.29 17.54 -13.16
N ARG A 297 -4.33 17.75 -12.25
CA ARG A 297 -4.29 17.09 -10.94
C ARG A 297 -5.50 17.47 -10.07
N ILE A 298 -5.78 18.77 -9.94
CA ILE A 298 -6.96 19.25 -9.20
C ILE A 298 -8.25 18.67 -9.78
N ALA A 299 -8.41 18.72 -11.11
CA ALA A 299 -9.61 18.22 -11.78
C ALA A 299 -9.81 16.71 -11.60
N THR A 300 -8.72 15.93 -11.69
CA THR A 300 -8.74 14.48 -11.49
C THR A 300 -9.11 14.12 -10.07
N LEU A 301 -8.48 14.74 -9.06
CA LEU A 301 -8.81 14.46 -7.67
C LEU A 301 -10.24 14.90 -7.32
N ALA A 302 -10.72 16.00 -7.92
CA ALA A 302 -12.11 16.41 -7.78
C ALA A 302 -13.10 15.40 -8.35
N ALA A 303 -12.79 14.81 -9.51
CA ALA A 303 -13.61 13.75 -10.09
C ALA A 303 -13.65 12.49 -9.21
N PHE A 304 -12.53 12.13 -8.56
CA PHE A 304 -12.52 11.05 -7.58
C PHE A 304 -13.46 11.34 -6.40
N PHE A 305 -13.42 12.55 -5.83
CA PHE A 305 -14.36 12.94 -4.78
C PHE A 305 -15.81 13.00 -5.26
N ASP A 306 -16.04 13.32 -6.54
CA ASP A 306 -17.39 13.28 -7.15
C ASP A 306 -17.94 11.85 -7.20
N ILE A 307 -17.12 10.86 -7.58
CA ILE A 307 -17.50 9.43 -7.51
C ILE A 307 -17.90 9.07 -6.07
N MET A 308 -17.07 9.42 -5.09
CA MET A 308 -17.30 9.06 -3.68
C MET A 308 -18.54 9.71 -3.09
N ARG A 309 -18.86 10.96 -3.48
CA ARG A 309 -20.04 11.67 -2.98
C ARG A 309 -21.34 10.92 -3.26
N THR A 310 -21.43 10.25 -4.40
CA THR A 310 -22.63 9.49 -4.77
C THR A 310 -22.84 8.26 -3.88
N ARG A 311 -21.79 7.73 -3.25
CA ARG A 311 -21.86 6.51 -2.42
C ARG A 311 -22.61 6.72 -1.12
N LYS A 312 -22.72 7.96 -0.62
CA LYS A 312 -23.54 8.28 0.57
C LYS A 312 -24.99 7.81 0.42
N ALA A 313 -25.54 7.84 -0.80
CA ALA A 313 -26.90 7.37 -1.06
C ALA A 313 -27.09 5.86 -0.81
N LEU A 314 -26.02 5.06 -0.88
CA LEU A 314 -26.07 3.61 -0.64
C LEU A 314 -26.28 3.27 0.84
N ASP A 315 -26.07 4.22 1.74
CA ASP A 315 -26.40 4.10 3.17
C ASP A 315 -27.89 3.77 3.39
N ALA A 316 -28.77 4.16 2.47
CA ALA A 316 -30.19 3.83 2.50
C ALA A 316 -30.48 2.33 2.31
N LEU A 317 -29.55 1.57 1.70
CA LEU A 317 -29.68 0.11 1.56
C LEU A 317 -29.32 -0.62 2.86
N GLN A 318 -28.61 0.04 3.77
CA GLN A 318 -28.15 -0.50 5.05
C GLN A 318 -28.75 0.32 6.18
N THR A 319 -30.08 0.37 6.31
CA THR A 319 -30.73 1.23 7.31
C THR A 319 -30.32 0.91 8.75
N THR A 320 -30.44 1.88 9.64
CA THR A 320 -30.18 1.73 11.08
C THR A 320 -30.98 0.58 11.68
N GLU A 321 -32.24 0.40 11.27
CA GLU A 321 -33.12 -0.68 11.74
C GLU A 321 -32.61 -2.05 11.30
N ARG A 322 -32.13 -2.16 10.06
CA ARG A 322 -31.56 -3.41 9.53
C ARG A 322 -30.28 -3.78 10.27
N ILE A 323 -29.39 -2.81 10.48
CA ILE A 323 -28.13 -3.03 11.21
C ILE A 323 -28.45 -3.44 12.65
N ASP A 324 -29.31 -2.68 13.33
CA ASP A 324 -29.64 -2.91 14.74
C ASP A 324 -30.32 -4.25 14.97
N ARG A 325 -31.21 -4.68 14.06
CA ARG A 325 -31.85 -6.00 14.12
C ARG A 325 -30.84 -7.15 14.18
N ARG A 326 -29.68 -6.99 13.55
CA ARG A 326 -28.67 -8.06 13.39
C ARG A 326 -27.44 -7.87 14.27
N MET A 327 -27.13 -6.65 14.69
CA MET A 327 -25.83 -6.30 15.27
C MET A 327 -25.90 -5.42 16.52
N ALA A 328 -27.06 -4.86 16.91
CA ALA A 328 -27.11 -3.98 18.07
C ALA A 328 -26.70 -4.72 19.35
N ASN A 329 -25.91 -4.04 20.17
CA ASN A 329 -25.62 -4.44 21.54
C ASN A 329 -25.74 -3.20 22.43
N ARG A 330 -26.99 -2.80 22.70
CA ARG A 330 -27.29 -1.56 23.41
C ARG A 330 -26.77 -1.56 24.85
N ALA A 331 -26.75 -2.73 25.51
CA ALA A 331 -26.16 -2.88 26.83
C ALA A 331 -24.63 -2.64 26.80
N GLY A 332 -23.96 -3.06 25.73
CA GLY A 332 -22.55 -2.81 25.48
C GLY A 332 -22.24 -1.45 24.83
N GLY A 333 -23.27 -0.63 24.52
CA GLY A 333 -23.13 0.71 23.97
C GLY A 333 -23.07 0.83 22.44
N PHE A 334 -23.46 -0.22 21.70
CA PHE A 334 -23.53 -0.17 20.23
C PHE A 334 -24.98 -0.16 19.72
N ASP A 335 -25.27 0.86 18.91
CA ASP A 335 -26.37 0.91 17.96
C ASP A 335 -25.98 1.77 16.75
N ALA A 336 -26.63 1.52 15.61
CA ALA A 336 -26.25 2.08 14.32
C ALA A 336 -26.43 3.60 14.26
N GLN A 337 -27.47 4.16 14.89
CA GLN A 337 -27.72 5.60 14.85
C GLN A 337 -26.68 6.36 15.70
N THR A 338 -26.39 5.86 16.90
CA THR A 338 -25.35 6.40 17.77
C THR A 338 -23.97 6.31 17.11
N ASP A 339 -23.65 5.19 16.47
CA ASP A 339 -22.41 4.99 15.72
C ASP A 339 -22.26 6.01 14.57
N ARG A 340 -23.31 6.19 13.75
CA ARG A 340 -23.33 7.19 12.67
C ARG A 340 -23.19 8.62 13.17
N ASN A 341 -23.82 8.95 14.30
CA ASN A 341 -23.71 10.29 14.88
C ASN A 341 -22.29 10.57 15.39
N LYS A 342 -21.61 9.54 15.90
CA LYS A 342 -20.28 9.69 16.51
C LYS A 342 -19.15 9.63 15.48
N TYR A 343 -19.23 8.71 14.53
CA TYR A 343 -18.15 8.41 13.60
C TYR A 343 -18.50 8.64 12.13
N GLY A 344 -19.74 9.02 11.81
CA GLY A 344 -20.16 9.39 10.46
C GLY A 344 -19.77 10.82 10.08
N VAL A 345 -19.68 11.06 8.78
CA VAL A 345 -19.55 12.41 8.21
C VAL A 345 -20.89 12.80 7.61
N GLN A 346 -21.42 13.95 8.03
CA GLN A 346 -22.78 14.39 7.66
C GLN A 346 -23.86 13.33 7.91
N GLY A 347 -23.77 12.63 9.06
CA GLY A 347 -24.75 11.64 9.52
C GLY A 347 -24.65 10.27 8.84
N SER A 348 -23.61 10.01 8.03
CA SER A 348 -23.44 8.73 7.35
C SER A 348 -22.01 8.20 7.49
N THR A 349 -21.86 6.88 7.57
CA THR A 349 -20.56 6.21 7.51
C THR A 349 -20.16 5.82 6.07
N TYR A 350 -20.92 6.25 5.05
CA TYR A 350 -20.70 5.97 3.62
C TYR A 350 -20.25 7.22 2.86
N GLY A 351 -19.56 7.02 1.72
CA GLY A 351 -19.17 8.10 0.81
C GLY A 351 -18.06 8.98 1.34
N ARG A 352 -17.20 8.43 2.20
CA ARG A 352 -16.11 9.15 2.86
C ARG A 352 -14.74 8.74 2.31
N VAL A 353 -13.87 9.73 2.17
CA VAL A 353 -12.42 9.53 2.02
C VAL A 353 -11.73 10.06 3.29
N THR A 354 -11.06 9.18 4.02
CA THR A 354 -10.26 9.58 5.18
C THR A 354 -8.78 9.58 4.79
N LEU A 355 -8.13 10.75 4.82
CA LEU A 355 -6.71 10.90 4.54
C LEU A 355 -5.90 10.80 5.84
N TYR A 356 -5.01 9.81 5.92
CA TYR A 356 -4.03 9.68 6.99
C TYR A 356 -2.73 10.34 6.55
N VAL A 357 -2.42 11.44 7.24
CA VAL A 357 -1.25 12.28 6.98
C VAL A 357 -0.15 11.95 7.98
N ASN A 358 1.06 11.70 7.50
CA ASN A 358 2.24 11.58 8.34
C ASN A 358 3.26 12.70 8.01
N PRO A 359 3.37 13.74 8.84
CA PRO A 359 4.35 14.81 8.67
C PRO A 359 5.83 14.36 8.74
N HIS A 360 6.09 13.17 9.28
CA HIS A 360 7.43 12.57 9.43
C HIS A 360 7.81 11.66 8.25
N ASP A 361 6.93 11.45 7.27
CA ASP A 361 7.17 10.55 6.13
C ASP A 361 8.29 11.07 5.21
N GLN A 362 9.43 10.39 5.22
CA GLN A 362 10.60 10.72 4.40
C GLN A 362 10.54 10.16 2.97
N VAL A 363 9.58 9.29 2.64
CA VAL A 363 9.40 8.80 1.26
C VAL A 363 8.51 9.76 0.50
N ILE A 364 7.35 10.11 1.06
CA ILE A 364 6.36 10.96 0.39
C ILE A 364 6.77 12.44 0.39
N SER A 365 7.67 12.83 1.28
CA SER A 365 8.28 14.17 1.28
C SER A 365 9.45 14.36 0.31
N ALA A 366 9.86 13.31 -0.41
CA ALA A 366 10.90 13.45 -1.41
C ALA A 366 10.60 14.61 -2.36
N VAL A 367 11.61 15.38 -2.76
CA VAL A 367 11.44 16.60 -3.58
C VAL A 367 10.74 16.31 -4.91
N THR A 368 10.89 15.10 -5.45
CA THR A 368 10.22 14.63 -6.68
C THR A 368 8.79 14.15 -6.46
N VAL A 369 8.33 14.02 -5.22
CA VAL A 369 7.01 13.48 -4.85
C VAL A 369 6.13 14.56 -4.22
N ARG A 370 6.48 15.01 -3.01
CA ARG A 370 5.74 16.00 -2.22
C ARG A 370 4.23 15.71 -2.22
N GLY A 371 3.86 14.49 -1.81
CA GLY A 371 2.48 14.00 -1.88
C GLY A 371 1.58 14.47 -0.74
N ILE A 372 0.26 14.40 -0.94
CA ILE A 372 -0.75 14.75 0.07
C ILE A 372 -0.72 13.82 1.31
N GLY A 373 -0.05 12.66 1.23
CA GLY A 373 0.19 11.82 2.40
C GLY A 373 1.22 12.39 3.38
N TRP A 374 2.10 13.26 2.90
CA TRP A 374 3.01 14.02 3.73
C TRP A 374 2.43 15.38 4.10
N LEU A 375 1.85 16.12 3.13
CA LEU A 375 1.42 17.52 3.32
C LEU A 375 -0.04 17.68 3.80
N GLY A 376 -0.87 16.65 3.64
CA GLY A 376 -2.32 16.80 3.70
C GLY A 376 -2.87 17.64 2.54
N ILE A 377 -4.16 17.98 2.62
CA ILE A 377 -4.85 18.89 1.69
C ILE A 377 -5.21 20.16 2.45
N THR A 378 -4.69 21.31 2.00
CA THR A 378 -4.80 22.57 2.75
C THR A 378 -6.08 23.36 2.41
N ASN A 379 -6.57 24.14 3.38
CA ASN A 379 -7.63 25.14 3.19
C ASN A 379 -7.13 26.57 3.50
N ARG A 380 -5.83 26.82 3.37
CA ARG A 380 -5.22 28.14 3.60
C ARG A 380 -5.83 29.21 2.69
N VAL A 381 -5.81 30.45 3.16
CA VAL A 381 -6.36 31.61 2.41
C VAL A 381 -5.62 31.82 1.08
N LYS A 382 -4.29 31.62 1.07
CA LYS A 382 -3.46 31.79 -0.13
C LYS A 382 -3.82 30.79 -1.24
N PHE A 383 -4.18 29.57 -0.85
CA PHE A 383 -4.65 28.53 -1.77
C PHE A 383 -5.44 27.48 -0.99
N ASN A 384 -6.71 27.29 -1.38
CA ASN A 384 -7.62 26.35 -0.72
C ASN A 384 -7.82 25.13 -1.64
N GLU A 385 -6.99 24.11 -1.44
CA GLU A 385 -7.04 22.86 -2.19
C GLU A 385 -8.35 22.12 -1.97
N ILE A 386 -8.89 22.11 -0.74
CA ILE A 386 -10.17 21.45 -0.43
C ILE A 386 -11.30 22.02 -1.32
N ASN A 387 -11.34 23.35 -1.51
CA ASN A 387 -12.32 23.99 -2.41
C ASN A 387 -12.01 23.71 -3.88
N ALA A 388 -10.74 23.84 -4.29
CA ALA A 388 -10.33 23.59 -5.66
C ALA A 388 -10.67 22.15 -6.12
N THR A 389 -10.53 21.17 -5.22
CA THR A 389 -10.85 19.76 -5.49
C THR A 389 -12.30 19.38 -5.14
N ARG A 390 -13.15 20.34 -4.74
CA ARG A 390 -14.54 20.08 -4.31
C ARG A 390 -14.67 19.01 -3.20
N ALA A 391 -13.69 18.89 -2.31
CA ALA A 391 -13.63 17.78 -1.36
C ALA A 391 -14.62 17.89 -0.18
N GLN A 392 -15.35 19.01 -0.07
CA GLN A 392 -16.27 19.28 1.03
C GLN A 392 -17.30 18.17 1.21
N GLY A 393 -17.48 17.72 2.46
CA GLY A 393 -18.45 16.70 2.83
C GLY A 393 -18.08 15.27 2.43
N VAL A 394 -16.92 15.08 1.79
CA VAL A 394 -16.40 13.76 1.35
C VAL A 394 -15.07 13.47 2.02
N LEU A 395 -14.12 14.41 1.96
CA LEU A 395 -12.79 14.28 2.55
C LEU A 395 -12.81 14.67 4.02
N VAL A 396 -12.12 13.88 4.85
CA VAL A 396 -11.67 14.26 6.18
C VAL A 396 -10.22 13.82 6.41
N GLN A 397 -9.51 14.46 7.34
CA GLN A 397 -8.08 14.24 7.56
C GLN A 397 -7.77 13.88 9.02
N ARG A 398 -6.87 12.90 9.20
CA ARG A 398 -6.21 12.59 10.48
C ARG A 398 -4.71 12.77 10.34
N VAL A 399 -4.08 13.34 11.36
CA VAL A 399 -2.64 13.55 11.39
C VAL A 399 -2.01 12.63 12.43
N PHE A 400 -1.10 11.77 11.98
CA PHE A 400 -0.26 10.94 12.83
C PHE A 400 1.10 11.61 12.91
N ALA A 401 1.33 12.35 14.00
CA ALA A 401 2.60 13.03 14.25
C ALA A 401 3.05 12.80 15.69
N GLN A 402 4.36 12.61 15.89
CA GLN A 402 4.99 12.57 17.22
C GLN A 402 4.43 13.69 18.12
N GLY A 403 3.96 13.33 19.31
CA GLY A 403 3.48 14.29 20.30
C GLY A 403 2.21 15.06 19.93
N PHE A 404 1.50 14.67 18.86
CA PHE A 404 0.21 15.25 18.47
C PHE A 404 -0.90 14.20 18.62
N PRO A 405 -1.99 14.49 19.35
CA PRO A 405 -3.05 13.51 19.59
C PRO A 405 -3.84 13.21 18.32
N VAL A 406 -3.92 11.92 17.97
CA VAL A 406 -4.81 11.39 16.94
C VAL A 406 -6.21 11.27 17.54
N GLY A 407 -7.21 11.79 16.82
CA GLY A 407 -8.60 11.73 17.23
C GLY A 407 -9.17 13.02 17.82
N GLU A 408 -8.40 14.11 17.84
CA GLU A 408 -8.89 15.45 18.18
C GLU A 408 -9.17 16.27 16.92
N ILE A 409 -10.30 16.99 16.91
CA ILE A 409 -10.68 17.88 15.81
C ILE A 409 -9.98 19.22 16.01
N GLY A 410 -9.38 19.76 14.95
CA GLY A 410 -8.66 21.03 14.99
C GLY A 410 -7.89 21.28 13.72
N LYS A 411 -6.62 21.65 13.88
CA LYS A 411 -5.71 21.93 12.77
C LYS A 411 -4.30 21.46 13.08
N TYR A 412 -3.53 21.18 12.03
CA TYR A 412 -2.11 20.86 12.14
C TYR A 412 -1.27 21.85 11.34
N HIS A 413 -0.52 22.71 12.04
CA HIS A 413 0.47 23.58 11.43
C HIS A 413 1.86 22.96 11.55
N TYR A 414 2.56 22.80 10.42
CA TYR A 414 3.74 21.93 10.34
C TYR A 414 4.89 22.38 11.20
N TRP A 415 5.14 23.69 11.30
CA TRP A 415 6.21 24.24 12.14
C TRP A 415 5.79 24.40 13.61
N HIS A 416 4.62 24.99 13.86
CA HIS A 416 4.12 25.23 15.22
C HIS A 416 3.81 23.95 16.00
N HIS A 417 3.30 22.89 15.35
CA HIS A 417 2.98 21.62 16.02
C HIS A 417 4.10 20.58 15.94
N HIS A 418 5.16 20.81 15.16
CA HIS A 418 6.33 19.93 15.16
C HIS A 418 6.83 19.71 16.60
N TRP A 419 7.12 18.46 16.97
CA TRP A 419 7.46 18.10 18.35
C TRP A 419 8.80 18.70 18.81
N ARG A 420 9.78 18.84 17.89
CA ARG A 420 11.07 19.51 18.16
C ARG A 420 11.08 21.04 18.06
N LYS A 421 9.99 21.67 17.60
CA LYS A 421 9.91 23.12 17.34
C LYS A 421 11.12 23.69 16.57
N PRO A 422 11.52 23.11 15.41
CA PRO A 422 12.62 23.64 14.62
C PRO A 422 12.31 25.05 14.13
N LYS A 423 13.35 25.85 13.87
CA LYS A 423 13.18 27.16 13.24
C LYS A 423 12.48 26.98 11.88
N THR A 424 11.45 27.78 11.61
CA THR A 424 10.73 27.75 10.33
C THR A 424 11.68 27.87 9.14
N GLY A 425 11.52 26.96 8.16
CA GLY A 425 12.39 26.87 6.99
C GLY A 425 13.76 26.21 7.25
N SER A 426 14.04 25.76 8.48
CA SER A 426 15.27 25.00 8.78
C SER A 426 15.17 23.56 8.32
N HIS A 427 16.31 23.00 7.93
CA HIS A 427 16.46 21.57 7.67
C HIS A 427 16.46 20.70 8.92
N ASP A 428 16.48 21.33 10.11
CA ASP A 428 16.27 20.64 11.39
C ASP A 428 14.84 20.07 11.49
N PHE A 429 13.95 20.37 10.54
CA PHE A 429 12.65 19.70 10.39
C PHE A 429 12.79 18.17 10.34
N TRP A 430 13.79 17.65 9.64
CA TRP A 430 13.99 16.21 9.49
C TRP A 430 14.85 15.63 10.62
N MET A 431 14.47 14.44 11.11
CA MET A 431 15.27 13.63 12.01
C MET A 431 15.35 12.20 11.45
N PRO A 432 16.56 11.68 11.19
CA PRO A 432 17.83 12.37 11.06
C PRO A 432 17.79 13.42 9.93
N HIS A 433 18.82 14.27 9.82
CA HIS A 433 18.86 15.25 8.74
C HIS A 433 18.79 14.59 7.36
N SER A 434 17.90 15.10 6.50
CA SER A 434 17.75 14.61 5.13
C SER A 434 19.08 14.58 4.38
N LYS A 435 19.41 13.44 3.76
CA LYS A 435 20.66 13.24 3.01
C LYS A 435 20.74 14.26 1.85
N ILE A 436 21.96 14.71 1.55
CA ILE A 436 22.22 15.64 0.43
C ILE A 436 22.55 14.81 -0.81
N ALA A 437 21.85 15.06 -1.92
CA ALA A 437 22.20 14.50 -3.22
C ALA A 437 23.61 14.95 -3.61
N LYS A 438 24.54 13.98 -3.72
CA LYS A 438 25.91 14.21 -4.18
C LYS A 438 26.14 13.40 -5.44
N HIS A 439 26.73 14.01 -6.46
CA HIS A 439 27.17 13.27 -7.64
C HIS A 439 28.19 12.19 -7.24
N SER A 440 27.85 10.92 -7.48
CA SER A 440 28.73 9.78 -7.19
C SER A 440 29.31 9.21 -8.48
N MET A 441 30.63 9.34 -8.65
CA MET A 441 31.36 8.77 -9.80
C MET A 441 31.25 7.24 -9.82
N LYS A 442 31.38 6.59 -8.66
CA LYS A 442 31.25 5.14 -8.50
C LYS A 442 29.88 4.66 -8.99
N LYS A 443 28.81 5.25 -8.45
CA LYS A 443 27.43 4.94 -8.86
C LYS A 443 27.17 5.26 -10.32
N GLY A 444 27.76 6.35 -10.84
CA GLY A 444 27.65 6.73 -12.24
C GLY A 444 28.31 5.74 -13.20
N LEU A 445 29.50 5.27 -12.85
CA LEU A 445 30.23 4.22 -13.58
C LEU A 445 29.49 2.89 -13.53
N GLU A 446 28.96 2.52 -12.36
CA GLU A 446 28.13 1.32 -12.18
C GLU A 446 26.82 1.40 -12.96
N ALA A 447 26.26 2.60 -13.14
CA ALA A 447 25.00 2.83 -13.85
C ALA A 447 25.17 2.91 -15.39
N SER A 448 26.34 3.33 -15.86
CA SER A 448 26.62 3.49 -17.30
C SER A 448 26.78 2.15 -18.03
N THR A 449 25.98 1.94 -19.08
CA THR A 449 26.00 0.73 -19.91
C THR A 449 26.79 0.89 -21.20
N THR A 450 27.34 2.08 -21.49
CA THR A 450 28.05 2.38 -22.75
C THR A 450 29.43 3.00 -22.52
N LEU A 451 30.41 2.65 -23.37
CA LEU A 451 31.78 3.20 -23.33
C LEU A 451 31.81 4.74 -23.38
N LEU A 452 30.95 5.34 -24.22
CA LEU A 452 30.82 6.80 -24.33
C LEU A 452 30.27 7.41 -23.02
N GLY A 453 29.25 6.78 -22.43
CA GLY A 453 28.69 7.19 -21.13
C GLY A 453 29.71 7.08 -20.00
N THR A 454 30.50 6.00 -19.95
CA THR A 454 31.58 5.81 -18.97
C THR A 454 32.65 6.89 -19.11
N LEU A 455 33.05 7.23 -20.34
CA LEU A 455 34.01 8.30 -20.62
C LEU A 455 33.50 9.67 -20.16
N PHE A 456 32.26 10.03 -20.50
CA PHE A 456 31.66 11.31 -20.08
C PHE A 456 31.41 11.40 -18.57
N THR A 457 31.02 10.30 -17.91
CA THR A 457 30.89 10.23 -16.44
C THR A 457 32.22 10.55 -15.76
N VAL A 458 33.35 10.06 -16.29
CA VAL A 458 34.69 10.36 -15.74
C VAL A 458 35.12 11.79 -16.06
N VAL A 459 34.95 12.25 -17.30
CA VAL A 459 35.40 13.57 -17.77
C VAL A 459 34.63 14.72 -17.10
N MET A 460 33.31 14.58 -16.94
CA MET A 460 32.45 15.64 -16.40
C MET A 460 32.19 15.52 -14.89
N ALA A 461 32.67 14.45 -14.25
CA ALA A 461 32.50 14.24 -12.82
C ALA A 461 33.00 15.39 -11.92
N PRO A 462 34.15 16.04 -12.18
CA PRO A 462 34.60 17.16 -11.33
C PRO A 462 33.64 18.34 -11.40
N VAL A 463 33.09 18.63 -12.58
CA VAL A 463 32.13 19.72 -12.81
C VAL A 463 30.77 19.35 -12.20
N ALA A 464 30.28 18.14 -12.41
CA ALA A 464 29.02 17.66 -11.84
C ALA A 464 29.09 17.53 -10.30
N ALA A 465 30.22 17.09 -9.75
CA ALA A 465 30.47 17.09 -8.31
C ALA A 465 30.55 18.50 -7.74
N ALA A 466 31.20 19.44 -8.43
CA ALA A 466 31.23 20.85 -8.01
C ALA A 466 29.83 21.48 -8.03
N VAL A 467 29.04 21.27 -9.10
CA VAL A 467 27.68 21.79 -9.24
C VAL A 467 26.73 21.19 -8.19
N THR A 468 26.75 19.87 -7.98
CA THR A 468 25.91 19.22 -6.95
C THR A 468 26.34 19.60 -5.54
N ALA A 469 27.65 19.74 -5.28
CA ALA A 469 28.17 20.22 -4.00
C ALA A 469 27.84 21.70 -3.73
N LEU A 470 27.70 22.54 -4.77
CA LEU A 470 27.24 23.92 -4.69
C LEU A 470 25.72 24.01 -4.46
N LEU A 471 24.93 23.21 -5.17
CA LEU A 471 23.47 23.22 -5.07
C LEU A 471 22.95 22.61 -3.76
N ARG A 472 23.69 21.67 -3.15
CA ARG A 472 23.36 21.00 -1.87
C ARG A 472 21.90 20.57 -1.74
N GLN A 473 21.28 20.12 -2.83
CA GLN A 473 19.87 19.71 -2.81
C GLN A 473 19.68 18.51 -1.89
N ARG A 474 18.74 18.63 -0.95
CA ARG A 474 18.34 17.54 -0.06
C ARG A 474 17.28 16.68 -0.70
N VAL A 475 17.24 15.41 -0.31
CA VAL A 475 16.23 14.44 -0.81
C VAL A 475 14.83 14.86 -0.40
N ASN A 476 14.65 15.34 0.81
CA ASN A 476 13.35 15.68 1.38
C ASN A 476 13.09 17.18 1.28
N ALA A 477 11.89 17.53 0.82
CA ALA A 477 11.42 18.89 0.79
C ALA A 477 11.15 19.42 2.22
N LEU A 478 10.97 20.74 2.33
CA LEU A 478 10.44 21.38 3.52
C LEU A 478 9.00 21.85 3.26
N PRO A 479 8.11 21.83 4.26
CA PRO A 479 6.80 22.43 4.13
C PRO A 479 6.93 23.96 4.05
N ASP A 480 5.97 24.64 3.42
CA ASP A 480 5.95 26.11 3.43
C ASP A 480 5.90 26.64 4.88
N ALA A 481 6.42 27.85 5.08
CA ALA A 481 6.54 28.47 6.41
C ALA A 481 5.21 28.54 7.18
N ASP A 482 4.11 28.74 6.47
CA ASP A 482 2.75 28.87 6.96
C ASP A 482 1.88 27.64 6.61
N TRP A 483 2.49 26.47 6.34
CA TRP A 483 1.72 25.28 5.93
C TRP A 483 0.89 24.71 7.09
N GLU A 484 -0.42 24.64 6.86
CA GLU A 484 -1.43 24.18 7.81
C GLU A 484 -2.52 23.40 7.08
N ILE A 485 -3.05 22.37 7.72
CA ILE A 485 -4.18 21.58 7.25
C ILE A 485 -5.26 21.44 8.34
N PRO A 486 -6.54 21.30 7.98
CA PRO A 486 -7.56 20.94 8.94
C PRO A 486 -7.37 19.48 9.41
N VAL A 487 -7.73 19.22 10.66
CA VAL A 487 -7.86 17.89 11.25
C VAL A 487 -9.33 17.75 11.61
N ASP A 488 -10.12 17.21 10.68
CA ASP A 488 -11.58 17.27 10.69
C ASP A 488 -12.26 15.90 10.62
N ALA A 489 -11.48 14.82 10.70
CA ALA A 489 -12.05 13.49 10.88
C ALA A 489 -12.74 13.35 12.24
N PRO A 490 -13.84 12.56 12.34
CA PRO A 490 -14.61 12.42 13.57
C PRO A 490 -13.75 12.07 14.78
N ALA A 491 -14.07 12.65 15.94
CA ALA A 491 -13.26 12.48 17.14
C ALA A 491 -13.21 11.01 17.59
N LEU A 492 -12.05 10.60 18.12
CA LEU A 492 -11.85 9.27 18.71
C LEU A 492 -11.91 9.39 20.24
N VAL A 493 -12.46 8.38 20.91
CA VAL A 493 -12.66 8.42 22.36
C VAL A 493 -12.06 7.17 23.01
N PRO A 494 -10.96 7.30 23.79
CA PRO A 494 -10.15 8.51 23.95
C PRO A 494 -9.28 8.81 22.71
N PRO A 495 -8.83 10.06 22.50
CA PRO A 495 -7.73 10.33 21.58
C PRO A 495 -6.44 9.68 22.09
N PHE A 496 -5.45 9.48 21.21
CA PHE A 496 -4.20 8.80 21.56
C PHE A 496 -2.99 9.44 20.87
N LEU A 497 -1.82 9.33 21.49
CA LEU A 497 -0.55 9.69 20.84
C LEU A 497 -0.08 8.53 19.95
N PRO A 498 0.31 8.79 18.70
CA PRO A 498 0.79 7.73 17.82
C PRO A 498 2.15 7.23 18.32
N GLN A 499 2.41 5.94 18.13
CA GLN A 499 3.60 5.23 18.60
C GLN A 499 4.17 4.39 17.48
N SER A 500 5.48 4.19 17.43
CA SER A 500 6.07 3.21 16.52
C SER A 500 6.08 1.82 17.13
N MET A 501 6.20 0.81 16.27
CA MET A 501 6.46 -0.57 16.67
C MET A 501 7.55 -1.15 15.78
N ARG A 502 8.62 -1.68 16.37
CA ARG A 502 9.71 -2.36 15.66
C ARG A 502 10.00 -3.69 16.31
N PHE A 503 10.11 -4.75 15.51
CA PHE A 503 10.44 -6.09 16.00
C PHE A 503 9.53 -6.55 17.16
N GLY A 504 8.24 -6.15 17.12
CA GLY A 504 7.26 -6.42 18.18
C GLY A 504 7.35 -5.54 19.43
N GLN A 505 8.26 -4.55 19.47
CA GLN A 505 8.44 -3.64 20.59
C GLN A 505 7.81 -2.28 20.30
N LEU A 506 6.92 -1.83 21.20
CA LEU A 506 6.33 -0.50 21.16
C LEU A 506 7.34 0.57 21.58
N SER A 507 7.23 1.75 20.96
CA SER A 507 8.02 2.93 21.30
C SER A 507 7.17 4.19 21.20
N ASP A 508 7.29 5.05 22.22
CA ASP A 508 6.66 6.39 22.24
C ASP A 508 7.26 7.35 21.20
N LYS A 509 8.31 6.93 20.49
CA LYS A 509 8.93 7.66 19.39
C LYS A 509 8.35 7.20 18.06
N PHE A 510 7.26 7.83 17.64
CA PHE A 510 6.69 7.72 16.30
C PHE A 510 7.61 8.24 15.19
N ASP A 511 8.39 9.31 15.46
CA ASP A 511 9.50 9.78 14.60
C ASP A 511 10.79 9.03 15.00
N GLN A 512 11.16 7.99 14.25
CA GLN A 512 11.98 6.87 14.76
C GLN A 512 13.50 7.05 14.62
N GLY A 513 14.00 8.15 14.04
CA GLY A 513 15.45 8.36 13.91
C GLY A 513 16.10 7.38 12.91
N TYR A 514 17.11 6.61 13.31
CA TYR A 514 17.77 5.64 12.42
C TYR A 514 17.07 4.28 12.41
N ASP A 515 17.08 3.61 11.26
CA ASP A 515 16.48 2.29 11.02
C ASP A 515 17.37 1.43 10.10
N PRO A 516 18.53 0.97 10.60
CA PRO A 516 19.44 0.20 9.77
C PRO A 516 18.80 -1.15 9.39
N PRO A 517 18.71 -1.51 8.09
CA PRO A 517 18.14 -2.78 7.64
C PRO A 517 18.79 -4.02 8.29
N GLY A 518 20.06 -3.92 8.67
CA GLY A 518 20.77 -4.98 9.39
C GLY A 518 20.15 -5.33 10.74
N ALA A 519 19.37 -4.45 11.38
CA ALA A 519 18.70 -4.76 12.64
C ALA A 519 17.62 -5.84 12.49
N SER A 520 17.08 -6.04 11.27
CA SER A 520 16.10 -7.09 10.96
C SER A 520 16.65 -8.51 11.07
N ARG A 521 17.97 -8.66 11.25
CA ARG A 521 18.59 -9.94 11.56
C ARG A 521 17.98 -10.56 12.83
N SER A 522 17.80 -11.88 12.78
CA SER A 522 17.22 -12.67 13.84
C SER A 522 18.17 -12.77 15.03
N VAL A 523 17.66 -12.48 16.23
CA VAL A 523 18.41 -12.69 17.47
C VAL A 523 18.64 -14.16 17.79
N THR A 524 17.84 -15.08 17.23
CA THR A 524 17.92 -16.52 17.52
C THR A 524 18.77 -17.30 16.53
N ARG A 525 19.16 -16.71 15.39
CA ARG A 525 19.95 -17.42 14.37
C ARG A 525 21.42 -17.46 14.77
N VAL A 526 21.97 -18.68 14.89
CA VAL A 526 23.40 -18.90 15.12
C VAL A 526 24.17 -18.52 13.85
N ARG A 527 25.22 -17.71 13.99
CA ARG A 527 26.05 -17.21 12.89
C ARG A 527 27.47 -17.72 13.05
N GLU A 528 27.93 -18.50 12.08
CA GLU A 528 29.27 -19.07 12.08
C GLU A 528 30.32 -18.07 11.58
N SER A 529 31.60 -18.39 11.80
CA SER A 529 32.70 -17.59 11.25
C SER A 529 32.64 -17.58 9.73
N GLY A 530 32.53 -16.38 9.15
CA GLY A 530 32.43 -16.20 7.70
C GLY A 530 31.01 -15.93 7.20
N ASP A 531 29.98 -16.06 8.04
CA ASP A 531 28.60 -15.70 7.68
C ASP A 531 28.52 -14.23 7.21
N ALA A 532 27.88 -14.03 6.06
CA ALA A 532 27.70 -12.72 5.43
C ALA A 532 26.95 -11.71 6.33
N TYR A 533 26.14 -12.20 7.26
CA TYR A 533 25.30 -11.44 8.18
C TYR A 533 25.86 -11.35 9.61
N ALA A 534 27.08 -11.83 9.88
CA ALA A 534 27.62 -11.84 11.25
C ALA A 534 28.15 -10.47 11.75
N GLY A 535 28.58 -9.58 10.86
CA GLY A 535 29.26 -8.33 11.25
C GLY A 535 28.31 -7.29 11.84
N VAL A 536 28.73 -6.55 12.87
CA VAL A 536 27.96 -5.41 13.40
C VAL A 536 28.61 -4.10 12.98
N ASN A 537 27.82 -3.23 12.37
CA ASN A 537 28.22 -1.91 11.91
C ASN A 537 27.71 -0.84 12.88
N LYS A 538 28.39 0.31 12.91
CA LYS A 538 28.00 1.47 13.74
C LYS A 538 27.56 2.64 12.87
N SER A 539 26.47 3.29 13.25
CA SER A 539 25.97 4.52 12.64
C SER A 539 26.71 5.76 13.19
N PRO A 540 26.49 6.96 12.62
CA PRO A 540 27.08 8.21 13.12
C PRO A 540 26.71 8.60 14.56
N ASP A 541 25.55 8.16 15.07
CA ASP A 541 25.11 8.43 16.44
C ASP A 541 25.55 7.36 17.45
N ASN A 542 26.44 6.45 17.04
CA ASN A 542 26.90 5.27 17.77
C ASN A 542 25.85 4.18 18.01
N SER A 543 24.63 4.31 17.46
CA SER A 543 23.75 3.15 17.36
C SER A 543 24.35 2.11 16.40
N THR A 544 23.81 0.89 16.44
CA THR A 544 24.36 -0.23 15.66
C THR A 544 23.25 -0.93 14.90
N ASP A 545 23.62 -1.65 13.85
CA ASP A 545 22.71 -2.54 13.13
C ASP A 545 22.55 -3.92 13.81
N ALA A 546 22.94 -4.07 15.08
CA ALA A 546 22.85 -5.34 15.80
C ALA A 546 21.46 -5.97 15.69
N ALA A 547 21.44 -7.30 15.59
CA ALA A 547 20.22 -8.10 15.42
C ALA A 547 19.18 -7.77 16.51
N GLN A 548 17.97 -7.45 16.08
CA GLN A 548 16.81 -7.16 16.92
C GLN A 548 15.55 -7.89 16.43
N GLY A 549 15.53 -8.31 15.17
CA GLY A 549 14.41 -9.00 14.56
C GLY A 549 14.24 -10.46 14.97
N ASN A 550 13.18 -11.07 14.46
CA ASN A 550 12.90 -12.50 14.52
C ASN A 550 13.23 -13.19 13.17
N ASN A 551 12.92 -14.48 13.05
CA ASN A 551 13.22 -15.26 11.84
C ASN A 551 12.45 -14.78 10.59
N ARG A 552 11.26 -14.19 10.75
CA ARG A 552 10.49 -13.62 9.63
C ARG A 552 11.12 -12.31 9.16
N ASP A 553 11.52 -11.45 10.09
CA ASP A 553 12.21 -10.19 9.78
C ASP A 553 13.51 -10.46 8.99
N GLU A 554 14.29 -11.49 9.41
CA GLU A 554 15.51 -11.86 8.68
C GLU A 554 15.21 -12.51 7.33
N ALA A 555 14.14 -13.30 7.21
CA ALA A 555 13.72 -13.87 5.92
C ALA A 555 13.38 -12.76 4.91
N SER A 556 12.67 -11.71 5.32
CA SER A 556 12.38 -10.54 4.47
C SER A 556 13.65 -9.78 4.08
N LEU A 557 14.59 -9.56 5.02
CA LEU A 557 15.89 -8.96 4.71
C LEU A 557 16.67 -9.78 3.67
N ARG A 558 16.69 -11.10 3.85
CA ARG A 558 17.36 -12.01 2.91
C ARG A 558 16.69 -12.01 1.55
N TYR A 559 15.36 -11.98 1.49
CA TYR A 559 14.61 -11.90 0.22
C TYR A 559 14.97 -10.65 -0.59
N GLU A 560 15.05 -9.48 0.05
CA GLU A 560 15.55 -8.26 -0.61
C GLU A 560 17.01 -8.40 -1.06
N HIS A 561 17.89 -8.99 -0.23
CA HIS A 561 19.28 -9.24 -0.61
C HIS A 561 19.41 -10.22 -1.78
N HIS A 562 18.60 -11.28 -1.84
CA HIS A 562 18.56 -12.21 -2.96
C HIS A 562 18.21 -11.47 -4.26
N ALA A 563 17.22 -10.57 -4.23
CA ALA A 563 16.88 -9.74 -5.39
C ALA A 563 18.00 -8.77 -5.77
N MET A 564 18.63 -8.12 -4.79
CA MET A 564 19.81 -7.26 -5.00
C MET A 564 20.95 -8.04 -5.66
N LEU A 565 21.24 -9.26 -5.21
CA LEU A 565 22.33 -10.09 -5.74
C LEU A 565 22.04 -10.56 -7.16
N ARG A 566 20.79 -10.93 -7.50
CA ARG A 566 20.39 -11.24 -8.88
C ARG A 566 20.61 -10.06 -9.81
N LEU A 567 20.15 -8.88 -9.41
CA LEU A 567 20.36 -7.65 -10.16
C LEU A 567 21.86 -7.39 -10.38
N ARG A 568 22.67 -7.44 -9.31
CA ARG A 568 24.12 -7.19 -9.39
C ARG A 568 24.87 -8.20 -10.23
N ALA A 569 24.53 -9.48 -10.11
CA ALA A 569 25.16 -10.54 -10.92
C ALA A 569 24.96 -10.29 -12.43
N LYS A 570 23.80 -9.78 -12.82
CA LYS A 570 23.49 -9.40 -14.21
C LYS A 570 24.21 -8.12 -14.63
N ARG A 571 24.21 -7.08 -13.78
CA ARG A 571 24.92 -5.82 -14.05
C ARG A 571 26.43 -6.01 -14.20
N GLU A 572 27.01 -6.86 -13.37
CA GLU A 572 28.43 -7.19 -13.39
C GLU A 572 28.78 -8.21 -14.48
N LYS A 573 27.81 -8.57 -15.34
CA LYS A 573 27.98 -9.47 -16.49
C LYS A 573 28.44 -10.87 -16.11
N ARG A 574 28.18 -11.32 -14.87
CA ARG A 574 28.29 -12.73 -14.48
C ARG A 574 27.19 -13.56 -15.14
N TYR A 575 26.03 -12.94 -15.34
CA TYR A 575 24.87 -13.50 -16.03
C TYR A 575 24.35 -12.52 -17.09
N ALA A 576 23.69 -13.03 -18.14
CA ALA A 576 22.94 -12.18 -19.07
C ALA A 576 21.71 -11.58 -18.37
N ALA A 577 21.20 -10.45 -18.85
CA ALA A 577 20.08 -9.72 -18.22
C ALA A 577 18.81 -10.59 -18.10
N ASP A 578 18.55 -11.43 -19.09
CA ASP A 578 17.42 -12.35 -19.15
C ASP A 578 17.70 -13.75 -18.55
N ALA A 579 18.94 -14.02 -18.15
CA ALA A 579 19.29 -15.30 -17.57
C ALA A 579 18.80 -15.43 -16.12
N GLN A 580 18.50 -16.67 -15.73
CA GLN A 580 18.31 -17.04 -14.33
C GLN A 580 19.67 -17.11 -13.62
N VAL A 581 19.76 -16.60 -12.39
CA VAL A 581 21.00 -16.59 -11.60
C VAL A 581 21.06 -17.85 -10.75
N VAL A 582 21.38 -18.97 -11.39
CA VAL A 582 21.29 -20.32 -10.81
C VAL A 582 22.09 -20.45 -9.51
N GLU A 583 23.26 -19.82 -9.40
CA GLU A 583 24.08 -19.87 -8.19
C GLU A 583 23.46 -19.11 -6.99
N GLU A 584 22.55 -18.15 -7.24
CA GLU A 584 21.79 -17.48 -6.18
C GLU A 584 20.49 -18.22 -5.85
N ASP A 585 19.80 -18.71 -6.88
CA ASP A 585 18.51 -19.40 -6.76
C ASP A 585 18.65 -20.79 -6.16
N GLU A 586 19.79 -21.44 -6.41
CA GLU A 586 20.14 -22.74 -5.87
C GLU A 586 21.54 -22.69 -5.23
N PRO A 587 21.65 -22.21 -3.98
CA PRO A 587 22.95 -22.03 -3.32
C PRO A 587 23.80 -23.30 -3.25
N SER A 588 23.21 -24.50 -3.32
CA SER A 588 23.94 -25.78 -3.40
C SER A 588 24.74 -25.95 -4.70
N LYS A 589 24.43 -25.20 -5.75
CA LYS A 589 25.13 -25.16 -7.03
C LYS A 589 26.13 -24.00 -7.12
N ALA A 590 26.22 -23.15 -6.11
CA ALA A 590 27.09 -21.98 -6.12
C ALA A 590 28.57 -22.37 -6.11
N SER A 591 29.35 -21.74 -6.99
CA SER A 591 30.81 -21.83 -6.93
C SER A 591 31.35 -21.13 -5.67
N ALA A 592 32.57 -21.51 -5.26
CA ALA A 592 33.27 -20.82 -4.18
C ALA A 592 33.51 -19.33 -4.52
N GLU A 593 33.75 -19.02 -5.79
CA GLU A 593 33.90 -17.64 -6.26
C GLU A 593 32.60 -16.85 -6.09
N TYR A 594 31.46 -17.40 -6.52
CA TYR A 594 30.17 -16.75 -6.37
C TYR A 594 29.80 -16.56 -4.90
N THR A 595 30.08 -17.55 -4.06
CA THR A 595 29.80 -17.48 -2.62
C THR A 595 30.63 -16.37 -1.94
N ALA A 596 31.90 -16.23 -2.31
CA ALA A 596 32.75 -15.14 -1.84
C ALA A 596 32.25 -13.78 -2.33
N TRP A 597 31.88 -13.68 -3.61
CA TRP A 597 31.29 -12.48 -4.22
C TRP A 597 30.01 -12.05 -3.50
N ARG A 598 29.05 -12.97 -3.34
CA ARG A 598 27.79 -12.78 -2.61
C ARG A 598 28.01 -12.27 -1.19
N THR A 599 28.89 -12.96 -0.47
CA THR A 599 29.23 -12.63 0.93
C THR A 599 29.75 -11.20 1.04
N GLN A 600 30.61 -10.79 0.10
CA GLN A 600 31.14 -9.44 0.06
C GLN A 600 30.04 -8.39 -0.20
N HIS A 601 29.15 -8.62 -1.16
CA HIS A 601 28.07 -7.67 -1.47
C HIS A 601 27.07 -7.50 -0.33
N ILE A 602 26.75 -8.56 0.42
CA ILE A 602 25.90 -8.48 1.60
C ILE A 602 26.58 -7.65 2.70
N LYS A 603 27.87 -7.91 2.99
CA LYS A 603 28.63 -7.16 4.00
C LYS A 603 28.71 -5.67 3.65
N VAL A 604 28.97 -5.36 2.39
CA VAL A 604 28.99 -3.98 1.89
C VAL A 604 27.61 -3.33 2.02
N SER A 605 26.53 -4.02 1.62
CA SER A 605 25.16 -3.51 1.75
C SER A 605 24.82 -3.14 3.19
N LEU A 606 25.09 -4.04 4.15
CA LEU A 606 24.84 -3.80 5.58
C LEU A 606 25.67 -2.63 6.11
N ALA A 607 26.93 -2.53 5.72
CA ALA A 607 27.80 -1.43 6.15
C ALA A 607 27.39 -0.08 5.56
N GLU A 608 27.01 -0.04 4.28
CA GLU A 608 26.61 1.20 3.58
C GLU A 608 25.21 1.69 3.97
N THR A 609 24.41 0.87 4.66
CA THR A 609 23.04 1.17 5.09
C THR A 609 22.87 1.29 6.61
N VAL A 610 23.97 1.25 7.38
CA VAL A 610 23.95 1.39 8.85
C VAL A 610 23.44 2.76 9.31
N ASP A 611 23.54 3.78 8.46
CA ASP A 611 23.05 5.14 8.73
C ASP A 611 21.68 5.43 8.08
N ALA A 612 20.97 4.38 7.64
CA ALA A 612 19.65 4.53 7.05
C ALA A 612 18.68 5.20 8.02
N ALA A 613 18.03 6.27 7.56
CA ALA A 613 16.98 6.91 8.31
C ALA A 613 15.73 6.04 8.30
N ALA A 614 15.01 6.01 9.42
CA ALA A 614 13.62 5.60 9.44
C ALA A 614 12.87 6.46 8.43
N THR A 615 12.18 5.81 7.50
CA THR A 615 11.36 6.56 6.53
C THR A 615 10.05 7.06 7.15
N ASP A 616 9.65 6.46 8.27
CA ASP A 616 8.34 6.57 8.92
C ASP A 616 7.13 6.34 8.00
N HIS A 617 7.38 5.81 6.80
CA HIS A 617 6.39 5.72 5.73
C HIS A 617 5.28 4.72 6.03
N SER A 618 5.60 3.62 6.71
CA SER A 618 4.66 2.54 7.05
C SER A 618 4.29 2.53 8.53
N THR A 619 4.77 3.49 9.34
CA THR A 619 4.61 3.49 10.81
C THR A 619 3.15 3.53 11.26
N ILE A 620 2.25 4.10 10.44
CA ILE A 620 0.83 4.14 10.77
C ILE A 620 0.24 2.72 10.84
N PHE A 621 0.49 1.85 9.86
CA PHE A 621 -0.15 0.52 9.80
C PHE A 621 0.70 -0.64 10.31
N THR A 622 2.00 -0.43 10.56
CA THR A 622 2.87 -1.43 11.20
C THR A 622 2.63 -1.54 12.70
N ASN A 623 1.92 -0.59 13.30
CA ASN A 623 1.46 -0.67 14.69
C ASN A 623 -0.04 -1.03 14.75
N PRO A 624 -0.43 -2.20 15.30
CA PRO A 624 -1.83 -2.62 15.37
C PRO A 624 -2.70 -1.64 16.15
N VAL A 625 -2.16 -0.94 17.16
CA VAL A 625 -2.91 0.01 18.01
C VAL A 625 -3.50 1.15 17.19
N HIS A 626 -2.84 1.57 16.10
CA HIS A 626 -3.37 2.62 15.23
C HIS A 626 -4.62 2.15 14.46
N SER A 627 -4.63 0.89 14.00
CA SER A 627 -5.80 0.31 13.35
C SER A 627 -6.93 0.05 14.34
N GLU A 628 -6.59 -0.38 15.56
CA GLU A 628 -7.53 -0.56 16.66
C GLU A 628 -8.22 0.75 17.04
N ARG A 629 -7.45 1.82 17.21
CA ARG A 629 -7.95 3.07 17.78
C ARG A 629 -8.45 4.07 16.75
N ALA A 630 -7.99 4.01 15.50
CA ALA A 630 -8.41 4.92 14.43
C ALA A 630 -9.11 4.20 13.28
N LEU A 631 -8.44 3.24 12.61
CA LEU A 631 -8.98 2.65 11.38
C LEU A 631 -10.33 1.99 11.58
N ALA A 632 -10.52 1.26 12.69
CA ALA A 632 -11.78 0.61 13.03
C ALA A 632 -12.98 1.57 13.11
N PHE A 633 -12.74 2.86 13.34
CA PHE A 633 -13.77 3.91 13.40
C PHE A 633 -13.90 4.70 12.08
N ASP A 634 -12.98 4.49 11.14
CA ASP A 634 -12.98 5.13 9.83
C ASP A 634 -13.59 4.26 8.72
N VAL A 635 -13.80 2.96 8.96
CA VAL A 635 -14.50 2.05 8.03
C VAL A 635 -16.04 2.22 8.09
N SER A 636 -16.71 1.91 6.98
CA SER A 636 -18.17 1.81 6.91
C SER A 636 -18.69 0.61 7.69
N ILE A 637 -19.89 0.72 8.29
CA ILE A 637 -20.54 -0.35 9.06
C ILE A 637 -21.90 -0.67 8.44
N GLY A 638 -22.14 -1.97 8.25
CA GLY A 638 -23.45 -2.51 7.89
C GLY A 638 -23.45 -4.04 7.96
N VAL A 639 -24.52 -4.67 7.47
CA VAL A 639 -24.67 -6.12 7.56
C VAL A 639 -24.07 -6.79 6.33
N SER A 640 -23.07 -7.65 6.53
CA SER A 640 -22.60 -8.61 5.52
C SER A 640 -23.15 -10.01 5.76
N ASN A 641 -23.81 -10.55 4.74
CA ASN A 641 -24.31 -11.91 4.62
C ASN A 641 -23.40 -12.78 3.74
N ILE A 642 -22.24 -12.26 3.32
CA ILE A 642 -21.28 -13.02 2.51
C ILE A 642 -20.75 -14.18 3.36
N THR A 643 -20.91 -15.40 2.85
CA THR A 643 -20.52 -16.62 3.54
C THR A 643 -19.00 -16.76 3.62
N SER A 644 -18.50 -17.51 4.60
CA SER A 644 -17.07 -17.81 4.71
C SER A 644 -16.50 -18.48 3.46
N ASP A 645 -17.29 -19.28 2.74
CA ASP A 645 -16.87 -19.92 1.49
C ASP A 645 -16.69 -18.88 0.36
N HIS A 646 -17.58 -17.89 0.26
CA HIS A 646 -17.38 -16.76 -0.66
C HIS A 646 -16.19 -15.91 -0.25
N LEU A 647 -16.00 -15.62 1.05
CA LEU A 647 -14.82 -14.88 1.53
C LEU A 647 -13.51 -15.58 1.19
N ARG A 648 -13.44 -16.91 1.30
CA ARG A 648 -12.26 -17.68 0.87
C ARG A 648 -11.97 -17.46 -0.61
N LYS A 649 -12.98 -17.61 -1.48
CA LYS A 649 -12.84 -17.40 -2.93
C LYS A 649 -12.39 -15.97 -3.26
N LEU A 650 -13.01 -14.97 -2.63
CA LEU A 650 -12.67 -13.57 -2.81
C LEU A 650 -11.25 -13.25 -2.31
N SER A 651 -10.82 -13.87 -1.21
CA SER A 651 -9.46 -13.73 -0.68
C SER A 651 -8.42 -14.35 -1.63
N THR A 652 -8.73 -15.50 -2.24
CA THR A 652 -7.89 -16.08 -3.30
C THR A 652 -7.85 -15.22 -4.55
N LEU A 653 -8.99 -14.64 -4.98
CA LEU A 653 -9.04 -13.70 -6.11
C LEU A 653 -8.21 -12.43 -5.87
N ALA A 654 -8.08 -12.00 -4.61
CA ALA A 654 -7.35 -10.80 -4.23
C ALA A 654 -5.81 -10.98 -4.30
N ASP A 655 -5.31 -12.21 -4.25
CA ASP A 655 -3.89 -12.54 -4.33
C ASP A 655 -3.52 -13.09 -5.71
N TRP A 656 -2.83 -12.25 -6.48
CA TRP A 656 -2.44 -12.56 -7.84
C TRP A 656 -1.55 -13.81 -8.00
N ARG A 657 -0.83 -14.20 -6.95
CA ARG A 657 0.11 -15.33 -6.99
C ARG A 657 -0.59 -16.69 -7.03
N TYR A 658 -1.88 -16.72 -6.70
CA TYR A 658 -2.66 -17.95 -6.49
C TYR A 658 -3.90 -18.05 -7.40
N LEU A 659 -3.87 -17.38 -8.56
CA LEU A 659 -4.99 -17.35 -9.51
C LEU A 659 -5.08 -18.58 -10.43
N ASP A 660 -4.08 -19.46 -10.39
CA ASP A 660 -3.86 -20.63 -11.27
C ASP A 660 -4.97 -21.70 -11.21
N LYS A 661 -5.79 -21.72 -10.15
CA LYS A 661 -6.83 -22.75 -9.95
C LYS A 661 -8.26 -22.22 -9.85
N LEU A 662 -8.47 -20.91 -10.03
CA LEU A 662 -9.80 -20.35 -10.02
C LEU A 662 -10.35 -20.26 -11.46
N ASN A 663 -11.38 -21.06 -11.77
CA ASN A 663 -12.26 -20.83 -12.93
C ASN A 663 -13.15 -19.60 -12.69
N PHE A 664 -12.54 -18.47 -12.34
CA PHE A 664 -13.21 -17.18 -12.19
C PHE A 664 -13.04 -16.40 -13.48
N SER A 665 -14.15 -16.03 -14.12
CA SER A 665 -14.10 -15.19 -15.33
C SER A 665 -13.32 -13.89 -15.10
N HIS A 666 -13.38 -13.37 -13.87
CA HIS A 666 -12.77 -12.10 -13.48
C HIS A 666 -11.23 -12.13 -13.36
N SER A 667 -10.58 -13.31 -13.35
CA SER A 667 -9.12 -13.43 -13.20
C SER A 667 -8.36 -13.81 -14.48
N LYS A 668 -9.05 -14.22 -15.55
CA LYS A 668 -8.43 -14.85 -16.73
C LYS A 668 -7.28 -14.05 -17.34
N LYS A 669 -7.49 -12.76 -17.64
CA LYS A 669 -6.47 -11.88 -18.25
C LYS A 669 -5.27 -11.69 -17.34
N MET A 670 -5.48 -11.73 -16.03
CA MET A 670 -4.43 -11.54 -15.05
C MET A 670 -3.58 -12.81 -14.88
N SER A 671 -4.22 -13.98 -14.80
CA SER A 671 -3.50 -15.25 -14.80
C SER A 671 -2.62 -15.37 -16.05
N GLU A 672 -3.15 -14.98 -17.22
CA GLU A 672 -2.40 -14.96 -18.47
C GLU A 672 -1.15 -14.07 -18.40
N TYR A 673 -1.29 -12.83 -17.92
CA TYR A 673 -0.14 -11.93 -17.73
C TYR A 673 0.91 -12.52 -16.79
N PHE A 674 0.52 -13.14 -15.68
CA PHE A 674 1.51 -13.67 -14.75
C PHE A 674 2.20 -14.94 -15.23
N GLU A 675 1.46 -15.80 -15.95
CA GLU A 675 2.02 -17.00 -16.56
C GLU A 675 2.96 -16.68 -17.72
N ARG A 676 2.58 -15.70 -18.56
CA ARG A 676 3.22 -15.48 -19.88
C ARG A 676 3.89 -14.13 -20.05
N SER A 677 3.71 -13.20 -19.09
CA SER A 677 4.09 -11.78 -19.20
C SER A 677 3.40 -11.02 -20.33
N THR A 678 2.33 -11.60 -20.89
CA THR A 678 1.54 -11.08 -22.01
C THR A 678 0.06 -11.30 -21.79
N ILE A 679 -0.77 -10.52 -22.47
CA ILE A 679 -2.23 -10.70 -22.51
C ILE A 679 -2.67 -10.69 -23.97
N ASP A 680 -3.43 -11.70 -24.38
CA ASP A 680 -3.83 -11.92 -25.78
C ASP A 680 -2.61 -11.84 -26.72
N GLU A 681 -1.52 -12.52 -26.33
CA GLU A 681 -0.25 -12.58 -27.08
C GLU A 681 0.45 -11.22 -27.31
N THR A 682 0.01 -10.15 -26.64
CA THR A 682 0.65 -8.83 -26.72
C THR A 682 1.25 -8.42 -25.38
N THR A 683 2.22 -7.51 -25.42
CA THR A 683 2.76 -6.90 -24.20
C THR A 683 1.66 -6.17 -23.44
N LEU A 684 1.84 -6.01 -22.13
CA LEU A 684 0.85 -5.31 -21.32
C LEU A 684 0.63 -3.87 -21.78
N LYS A 685 1.69 -3.21 -22.24
CA LYS A 685 1.64 -1.86 -22.82
C LYS A 685 0.73 -1.80 -24.05
N GLU A 686 0.95 -2.69 -25.02
CA GLU A 686 0.13 -2.77 -26.23
C GLU A 686 -1.31 -3.12 -25.91
N TRP A 687 -1.54 -4.06 -24.99
CA TRP A 687 -2.89 -4.46 -24.58
C TRP A 687 -3.69 -3.27 -24.05
N ILE A 688 -3.13 -2.49 -23.11
CA ILE A 688 -3.82 -1.32 -22.51
C ILE A 688 -4.13 -0.24 -23.55
N GLN A 689 -3.29 -0.11 -24.59
CA GLN A 689 -3.42 0.90 -25.64
C GLN A 689 -4.40 0.50 -26.76
N ARG A 690 -4.96 -0.71 -26.74
CA ARG A 690 -5.94 -1.14 -27.76
C ARG A 690 -7.19 -0.25 -27.72
N ASP A 691 -7.63 0.16 -28.91
CA ASP A 691 -8.87 0.92 -29.07
C ASP A 691 -10.07 0.17 -28.48
N GLY A 692 -10.88 0.88 -27.68
CA GLY A 692 -12.06 0.31 -27.03
C GLY A 692 -11.77 -0.64 -25.88
N ASN A 693 -10.51 -0.75 -25.41
CA ASN A 693 -10.21 -1.57 -24.24
C ASN A 693 -10.87 -1.00 -22.97
N GLU A 694 -11.48 -1.86 -22.16
CA GLU A 694 -12.13 -1.54 -20.89
C GLU A 694 -11.19 -0.93 -19.84
N VAL A 695 -9.88 -1.09 -20.02
CA VAL A 695 -8.84 -0.47 -19.18
C VAL A 695 -8.24 0.81 -19.77
N ALA A 696 -8.74 1.32 -20.90
CA ALA A 696 -8.31 2.61 -21.44
C ALA A 696 -8.51 3.72 -20.40
N ILE A 697 -7.65 4.75 -20.40
CA ILE A 697 -7.69 5.82 -19.41
C ILE A 697 -9.11 6.47 -19.36
N PRO A 698 -9.78 6.48 -18.20
CA PRO A 698 -11.08 7.14 -18.06
C PRO A 698 -11.00 8.64 -18.34
N GLU A 699 -11.96 9.22 -19.09
CA GLU A 699 -11.94 10.62 -19.53
C GLU A 699 -11.89 11.66 -18.39
N ASN A 700 -12.35 11.27 -17.20
CA ASN A 700 -12.33 12.07 -15.99
C ASN A 700 -10.98 12.06 -15.27
N ILE A 701 -10.06 11.16 -15.65
CA ILE A 701 -8.63 11.27 -15.36
C ILE A 701 -8.02 12.20 -16.41
N LYS A 702 -7.59 13.39 -15.99
CA LYS A 702 -7.06 14.41 -16.91
C LYS A 702 -5.57 14.19 -17.14
N ASP A 703 -5.21 13.97 -18.40
CA ASP A 703 -3.82 13.89 -18.87
C ASP A 703 -3.47 15.16 -19.67
N SER A 704 -2.76 16.09 -19.04
CA SER A 704 -2.28 17.32 -19.68
C SER A 704 -0.96 17.75 -19.07
N ARG A 705 0.03 18.01 -19.94
CA ARG A 705 1.41 18.44 -19.60
C ARG A 705 1.69 19.79 -20.26
N ALA A 706 2.73 20.49 -19.81
CA ALA A 706 3.03 21.87 -20.23
C ALA A 706 4.43 22.03 -20.80
#